data_AF-A0A936PVF6-F1
#
_entry.id   AF-A0A936PVF6-F1
#
_cell.length_a   1.000
_cell.length_b   1.000
_cell.length_c   1.000
_cell.angle_alpha   90.00
_cell.angle_beta   90.00
_cell.angle_gamma   90.00
#
_symmetry.space_group_name_H-M   'P 1'
#
loop_
_entity.id
_entity.type
_entity.pdbx_description
1 polymer ?
#
loop_
_entity_poly.entity_id
_entity_poly.type
_entity_poly.pdbx_seq_one_letter_code
_entity_poly.pdbx_strand_id
1 'polypeptide(L)'
;MRSLLVLLALALGSCAPAANAPQARIVAYGPTPQARHENALGQAGGAVMSERMMLDLEKQTGKIATDLPERVKGLPEGLKAVPLWDNAETAALWWAGDEAAVAQRLLDQGVQFVLLRRDVVPSVDRGGATISRLYHDDERARFMLVSADAEYLLYAVSDKTASLAPQAATFITSSLRTILKGEKPRGFPSIKAPRGNKWHLMATLRLPGGRELAYGLCVREELGECVLELANDLEREHRRYAEWYGLPKLASSIDNMLLELHLVTDRAKIYAFSEDDLNEFWEMGIDGGIILNRETGEVAMIPGAVSYTRAYRDADKLLRTAAREGHMDSLRPWRDPGYDLEKIRTQHYLDWPGRGIIPLYRGVPPVPMEVVDIQSIERSILLSGEWYLRNLHPNDQPLPFYKPGQVTYKMWPAENRYSDEYNIVRHALTTWNLVQAYQIDPRPEFIEGARRALDFTLSFRKDEENRSFIAHENNVKLGSVVIAMMGMIDLARATGTKEYDELLNRFGEFTVFMQEPSGRFDPYYVEADHPYAEEVNDIVPGEAALALVMLYEYTGDKKWLAPLPKFFEYYKPWWQERVAKIRPEAPSPHETYDTNDRLELVQFGPWSVMAANAYHRVTGDEEVAKFGLEVARWMVETYEYTGEDSPWPDYVGGYYKLPGELPAMQAFCYGEGTAAAYALALRADPSQAPFFEKATRETVRFGLMMQFDDLQIYPFTRGDEVRGGTRYTMNETKVRIDYVYHAQSTLVQYRDAALTDPNLPPEVKRSPLRDELEAAQKKAAEAAAAAAAGTSEPQRDPAGDPRHRPAAQGAIKRRRAVGSAVVS
;
A
#
# COMPACT_ATOMS: atom_id res chain seq x y z
N MET A 1 -25.07 53.85 -5.84
CA MET A 1 -24.77 54.46 -7.16
C MET A 1 -23.80 55.61 -6.92
N ARG A 2 -22.58 55.53 -7.49
CA ARG A 2 -21.50 56.55 -7.51
C ARG A 2 -20.95 57.00 -6.15
N SER A 3 -19.80 56.41 -5.78
CA SER A 3 -18.60 57.07 -5.22
C SER A 3 -17.73 56.03 -4.49
N LEU A 4 -17.13 55.09 -5.23
CA LEU A 4 -16.06 54.22 -4.72
C LEU A 4 -15.21 53.65 -5.87
N LEU A 5 -14.93 54.46 -6.89
CA LEU A 5 -13.81 54.29 -7.83
C LEU A 5 -12.98 55.57 -7.71
N VAL A 6 -11.65 55.46 -7.79
CA VAL A 6 -10.61 56.54 -7.71
C VAL A 6 -9.68 56.49 -6.48
N LEU A 7 -9.62 55.38 -5.73
CA LEU A 7 -8.53 55.14 -4.74
C LEU A 7 -7.84 53.78 -4.95
N LEU A 8 -7.64 53.42 -6.22
CA LEU A 8 -6.88 52.25 -6.66
C LEU A 8 -5.88 52.66 -7.77
N ALA A 9 -5.04 53.65 -7.48
CA ALA A 9 -3.88 53.99 -8.29
C ALA A 9 -2.92 54.81 -7.41
N LEU A 10 -1.65 54.39 -7.34
CA LEU A 10 -0.53 55.02 -6.62
C LEU A 10 -0.29 54.55 -5.17
N ALA A 11 0.06 53.27 -5.04
CA ALA A 11 1.07 52.81 -4.08
C ALA A 11 1.95 51.76 -4.79
N LEU A 12 2.68 52.23 -5.81
CA LEU A 12 3.74 51.48 -6.51
C LEU A 12 5.08 51.94 -5.94
N GLY A 13 5.75 51.05 -5.21
CA GLY A 13 7.09 51.23 -4.69
C GLY A 13 7.75 49.86 -4.46
N SER A 14 8.44 49.40 -5.50
CA SER A 14 9.28 48.19 -5.61
C SER A 14 8.67 46.86 -5.15
N CYS A 15 7.76 46.33 -5.96
CA CYS A 15 7.63 44.88 -6.08
C CYS A 15 8.93 44.31 -6.67
N ALA A 16 9.45 43.24 -6.05
CA ALA A 16 10.37 42.34 -6.73
C ALA A 16 9.75 41.89 -8.06
N PRO A 17 10.56 41.61 -9.10
CA PRO A 17 10.04 41.16 -10.38
C PRO A 17 9.16 39.93 -10.15
N ALA A 18 7.96 39.94 -10.73
CA ALA A 18 7.12 38.75 -10.77
C ALA A 18 7.96 37.58 -11.29
N ALA A 19 8.02 36.50 -10.51
CA ALA A 19 8.47 35.21 -11.02
C ALA A 19 7.70 34.95 -12.32
N ASN A 20 8.42 34.67 -13.41
CA ASN A 20 7.80 34.27 -14.66
C ASN A 20 6.74 33.21 -14.34
N ALA A 21 5.52 33.39 -14.85
CA ALA A 21 4.50 32.35 -14.74
C ALA A 21 5.13 31.04 -15.23
N PRO A 22 4.98 29.92 -14.49
CA PRO A 22 5.61 28.65 -14.86
C PRO A 22 5.28 28.32 -16.32
N GLN A 23 6.29 27.91 -17.08
CA GLN A 23 6.11 27.55 -18.48
C GLN A 23 5.03 26.44 -18.58
N ALA A 24 4.11 26.57 -19.54
CA ALA A 24 3.02 25.61 -19.68
C ALA A 24 3.59 24.19 -19.85
N ARG A 25 3.15 23.26 -18.99
CA ARG A 25 3.52 21.85 -19.06
C ARG A 25 3.14 21.27 -20.42
N ILE A 26 4.05 20.53 -21.03
CA ILE A 26 3.96 20.02 -22.41
C ILE A 26 3.51 18.57 -22.36
N VAL A 27 2.40 18.28 -23.04
CA VAL A 27 1.88 16.92 -23.26
C VAL A 27 1.99 16.63 -24.76
N ALA A 28 2.94 15.79 -25.12
CA ALA A 28 3.22 15.39 -26.49
C ALA A 28 2.82 13.93 -26.71
N TYR A 29 2.44 13.65 -27.96
CA TYR A 29 2.03 12.34 -28.43
C TYR A 29 3.08 11.77 -29.37
N GLY A 30 3.22 10.45 -29.40
CA GLY A 30 4.24 9.78 -30.20
C GLY A 30 4.16 8.25 -30.07
N PRO A 31 4.60 7.50 -31.10
CA PRO A 31 4.45 6.04 -31.17
C PRO A 31 5.35 5.26 -30.19
N THR A 32 6.33 5.93 -29.58
CA THR A 32 7.23 5.34 -28.57
C THR A 32 7.46 6.37 -27.44
N PRO A 33 7.87 5.92 -26.24
CA PRO A 33 8.27 6.84 -25.16
C PRO A 33 9.34 7.84 -25.59
N GLN A 34 10.33 7.38 -26.37
CA GLN A 34 11.37 8.26 -26.93
C GLN A 34 10.80 9.29 -27.90
N ALA A 35 9.93 8.90 -28.83
CA ALA A 35 9.33 9.84 -29.78
C ALA A 35 8.44 10.88 -29.08
N ARG A 36 7.71 10.50 -28.02
CA ARG A 36 6.96 11.45 -27.19
C ARG A 36 7.87 12.49 -26.55
N HIS A 37 8.96 12.03 -25.92
CA HIS A 37 9.97 12.90 -25.32
C HIS A 37 10.57 13.87 -26.34
N GLU A 38 11.01 13.38 -27.50
CA GLU A 38 11.57 14.20 -28.58
C GLU A 38 10.55 15.23 -29.12
N ASN A 39 9.29 14.83 -29.29
CA ASN A 39 8.21 15.73 -29.70
C ASN A 39 7.92 16.83 -28.66
N ALA A 40 8.03 16.51 -27.37
CA ALA A 40 7.89 17.48 -26.30
C ALA A 40 9.04 18.50 -26.31
N LEU A 41 10.29 18.02 -26.46
CA LEU A 41 11.45 18.89 -26.60
C LEU A 41 11.36 19.81 -27.84
N GLY A 42 10.80 19.31 -28.94
CA GLY A 42 10.54 20.12 -30.14
C GLY A 42 9.62 21.33 -29.88
N GLN A 43 8.64 21.16 -28.99
CA GLN A 43 7.68 22.18 -28.58
C GLN A 43 8.21 23.14 -27.49
N ALA A 44 9.21 22.70 -26.71
CA ALA A 44 9.70 23.43 -25.55
C ALA A 44 10.40 24.75 -25.91
N GLY A 45 10.04 25.87 -25.28
CA GLY A 45 10.68 27.17 -25.53
C GLY A 45 12.10 27.29 -24.97
N GLY A 46 12.65 28.50 -24.88
CA GLY A 46 13.84 28.74 -24.05
C GLY A 46 13.46 28.90 -22.58
N ALA A 47 14.20 28.28 -21.66
CA ALA A 47 13.97 28.38 -20.21
C ALA A 47 15.21 28.94 -19.50
N VAL A 48 14.99 29.75 -18.47
CA VAL A 48 16.04 30.43 -17.68
C VAL A 48 16.06 29.83 -16.29
N MET A 49 17.23 29.38 -15.84
CA MET A 49 17.42 28.91 -14.47
C MET A 49 17.19 30.03 -13.45
N SER A 50 16.71 29.68 -12.27
CA SER A 50 16.61 30.61 -11.15
C SER A 50 17.98 31.19 -10.77
N GLU A 51 18.01 32.42 -10.26
CA GLU A 51 19.25 33.10 -9.83
C GLU A 51 20.02 32.27 -8.79
N ARG A 52 19.31 31.62 -7.87
CA ARG A 52 19.93 30.75 -6.87
C ARG A 52 20.60 29.52 -7.47
N MET A 53 19.96 28.87 -8.45
CA MET A 53 20.57 27.74 -9.15
C MET A 53 21.79 28.18 -9.96
N MET A 54 21.75 29.36 -10.59
CA MET A 54 22.92 29.93 -11.29
C MET A 54 24.11 30.15 -10.33
N LEU A 55 23.84 30.64 -9.11
CA LEU A 55 24.86 30.81 -8.07
C LEU A 55 25.46 29.48 -7.59
N ASP A 56 24.65 28.41 -7.51
CA ASP A 56 25.16 27.07 -7.19
C ASP A 56 26.15 26.55 -8.25
N LEU A 57 25.99 26.98 -9.51
CA LEU A 57 26.82 26.60 -10.64
C LEU A 57 28.00 27.54 -10.92
N GLU A 58 28.02 28.75 -10.35
CA GLU A 58 28.98 29.82 -10.69
C GLU A 58 30.46 29.39 -10.58
N LYS A 59 30.77 28.54 -9.60
CA LYS A 59 32.14 28.04 -9.34
C LYS A 59 32.50 26.76 -10.11
N GLN A 60 31.54 26.19 -10.83
CA GLN A 60 31.74 24.95 -11.58
C GLN A 60 32.34 25.25 -12.96
N THR A 61 33.13 24.33 -13.49
CA THR A 61 33.72 24.43 -14.83
C THR A 61 33.61 23.11 -15.56
N GLY A 62 33.64 23.12 -16.89
CA GLY A 62 33.60 21.91 -17.70
C GLY A 62 32.31 21.75 -18.49
N LYS A 63 31.79 20.52 -18.58
CA LYS A 63 30.59 20.20 -19.38
C LYS A 63 29.39 19.83 -18.51
N ILE A 64 28.22 20.28 -18.96
CA ILE A 64 26.91 19.90 -18.42
C ILE A 64 26.08 19.30 -19.55
N ALA A 65 25.59 18.07 -19.36
CA ALA A 65 24.72 17.43 -20.35
C ALA A 65 23.27 17.88 -20.12
N THR A 66 22.53 18.15 -21.19
CA THR A 66 21.17 18.66 -21.11
C THR A 66 20.34 18.24 -22.34
N ASP A 67 19.03 18.18 -22.15
CA ASP A 67 18.06 17.76 -23.16
C ASP A 67 17.94 18.78 -24.32
N LEU A 68 18.14 20.07 -24.07
CA LEU A 68 18.08 21.15 -25.07
C LEU A 68 19.23 22.18 -24.91
N PRO A 69 20.48 21.82 -25.26
CA PRO A 69 21.67 22.63 -24.97
C PRO A 69 21.63 24.04 -25.58
N GLU A 70 21.03 24.22 -26.74
CA GLU A 70 20.88 25.51 -27.41
C GLU A 70 19.79 26.40 -26.82
N ARG A 71 18.93 25.86 -25.95
CA ARG A 71 17.79 26.58 -25.33
C ARG A 71 17.99 26.85 -23.83
N VAL A 72 19.13 26.48 -23.26
CA VAL A 72 19.50 26.83 -21.88
C VAL A 72 19.97 28.28 -21.81
N LYS A 73 19.33 29.08 -20.95
CA LYS A 73 19.70 30.47 -20.69
C LYS A 73 20.20 30.65 -19.25
N GLY A 74 21.21 31.49 -19.07
CA GLY A 74 21.80 31.78 -17.76
C GLY A 74 22.87 30.80 -17.30
N LEU A 75 23.40 29.95 -18.18
CA LEU A 75 24.51 29.07 -17.83
C LEU A 75 25.79 29.89 -17.57
N PRO A 76 26.51 29.66 -16.45
CA PRO A 76 27.77 30.36 -16.17
C PRO A 76 28.83 30.15 -17.27
N GLU A 77 29.67 31.17 -17.52
CA GLU A 77 30.68 31.15 -18.60
C GLU A 77 31.66 29.96 -18.54
N GLY A 78 31.94 29.45 -17.33
CA GLY A 78 32.82 28.30 -17.12
C GLY A 78 32.23 26.94 -17.55
N LEU A 79 30.92 26.87 -17.80
CA LEU A 79 30.20 25.66 -18.15
C LEU A 79 29.75 25.67 -19.61
N LYS A 80 29.96 24.53 -20.29
CA LYS A 80 29.48 24.30 -21.65
C LYS A 80 28.35 23.27 -21.65
N ALA A 81 27.18 23.68 -22.12
CA ALA A 81 26.08 22.76 -22.40
C ALA A 81 26.42 21.83 -23.57
N VAL A 82 26.17 20.53 -23.39
CA VAL A 82 26.28 19.49 -24.42
C VAL A 82 24.99 18.66 -24.42
N PRO A 83 24.60 18.04 -25.55
CA PRO A 83 23.38 17.22 -25.58
C PRO A 83 23.55 15.96 -24.71
N LEU A 84 22.44 15.42 -24.18
CA LEU A 84 22.44 14.14 -23.44
C LEU A 84 22.97 12.97 -24.28
N TRP A 85 22.69 13.00 -25.58
CA TRP A 85 23.13 12.03 -26.58
C TRP A 85 23.36 12.73 -27.92
N ASP A 86 24.32 12.24 -28.69
CA ASP A 86 24.69 12.79 -30.00
C ASP A 86 24.35 11.85 -31.17
N ASN A 87 24.00 10.60 -30.86
CA ASN A 87 23.64 9.57 -31.83
C ASN A 87 22.65 8.53 -31.25
N ALA A 88 22.14 7.66 -32.12
CA ALA A 88 21.14 6.66 -31.76
C ALA A 88 21.63 5.61 -30.73
N GLU A 89 22.91 5.24 -30.76
CA GLU A 89 23.50 4.29 -29.79
C GLU A 89 23.51 4.89 -28.39
N THR A 90 23.94 6.15 -28.27
CA THR A 90 23.90 6.86 -26.99
C THR A 90 22.48 7.11 -26.51
N ALA A 91 21.53 7.40 -27.40
CA ALA A 91 20.12 7.53 -27.03
C ALA A 91 19.57 6.21 -26.48
N ALA A 92 19.83 5.07 -27.15
CA ALA A 92 19.39 3.76 -26.70
C ALA A 92 19.89 3.43 -25.29
N LEU A 93 21.11 3.84 -24.93
CA LEU A 93 21.66 3.63 -23.59
C LEU A 93 20.82 4.33 -22.49
N TRP A 94 20.36 5.55 -22.75
CA TRP A 94 19.50 6.31 -21.82
C TRP A 94 18.13 5.66 -21.62
N TRP A 95 17.63 4.96 -22.65
CA TRP A 95 16.34 4.26 -22.64
C TRP A 95 16.43 2.80 -22.16
N ALA A 96 17.64 2.22 -22.05
CA ALA A 96 17.86 0.82 -21.67
C ALA A 96 17.82 0.55 -20.15
N GLY A 97 17.78 1.57 -19.30
CA GLY A 97 17.72 1.44 -17.83
C GLY A 97 19.04 1.14 -17.12
N ASP A 98 20.17 1.07 -17.85
CA ASP A 98 21.50 0.88 -17.25
C ASP A 98 22.09 2.22 -16.77
N GLU A 99 21.70 2.62 -15.56
CA GLU A 99 22.15 3.86 -14.94
C GLU A 99 23.68 3.95 -14.80
N ALA A 100 24.35 2.83 -14.50
CA ALA A 100 25.79 2.79 -14.30
C ALA A 100 26.55 3.03 -15.59
N ALA A 101 26.10 2.43 -16.70
CA ALA A 101 26.69 2.64 -18.01
C ALA A 101 26.47 4.08 -18.51
N VAL A 102 25.29 4.67 -18.30
CA VAL A 102 25.04 6.10 -18.63
C VAL A 102 25.99 7.00 -17.84
N ALA A 103 26.10 6.79 -16.52
CA ALA A 103 26.98 7.59 -15.67
C ALA A 103 28.45 7.49 -16.07
N GLN A 104 28.95 6.27 -16.33
CA GLN A 104 30.33 6.06 -16.77
C GLN A 104 30.60 6.78 -18.10
N ARG A 105 29.68 6.67 -19.05
CA ARG A 105 29.81 7.33 -20.37
C ARG A 105 29.90 8.85 -20.24
N LEU A 106 29.08 9.46 -19.39
CA LEU A 106 29.12 10.90 -19.14
C LEU A 106 30.45 11.33 -18.50
N LEU A 107 30.93 10.58 -17.51
CA LEU A 107 32.20 10.86 -16.85
C LEU A 107 33.38 10.76 -17.82
N ASP A 108 33.40 9.75 -18.71
CA ASP A 108 34.42 9.60 -19.76
C ASP A 108 34.44 10.78 -20.73
N GLN A 109 33.30 11.45 -20.93
CA GLN A 109 33.18 12.65 -21.75
C GLN A 109 33.54 13.95 -20.99
N GLY A 110 33.86 13.85 -19.70
CA GLY A 110 34.12 14.99 -18.81
C GLY A 110 32.85 15.75 -18.40
N VAL A 111 31.68 15.10 -18.44
CA VAL A 111 30.41 15.64 -17.95
C VAL A 111 30.28 15.33 -16.47
N GLN A 112 30.11 16.37 -15.65
CA GLN A 112 29.95 16.25 -14.20
C GLN A 112 28.50 16.48 -13.74
N PHE A 113 27.70 17.13 -14.58
CA PHE A 113 26.33 17.50 -14.27
C PHE A 113 25.38 17.17 -15.42
N VAL A 114 24.14 16.84 -15.07
CA VAL A 114 23.02 16.68 -15.99
C VAL A 114 21.95 17.71 -15.62
N LEU A 115 21.46 18.46 -16.60
CA LEU A 115 20.42 19.48 -16.44
C LEU A 115 19.22 19.11 -17.32
N LEU A 116 18.09 18.79 -16.70
CA LEU A 116 16.86 18.39 -17.39
C LEU A 116 15.76 19.41 -17.18
N ARG A 117 14.94 19.67 -18.20
CA ARG A 117 13.77 20.55 -18.05
C ARG A 117 12.61 19.85 -17.36
N ARG A 118 11.75 20.61 -16.69
CA ARG A 118 10.56 20.07 -16.00
C ARG A 118 9.26 20.20 -16.78
N ASP A 119 9.20 21.11 -17.74
CA ASP A 119 8.00 21.35 -18.53
C ASP A 119 7.62 20.16 -19.43
N VAL A 120 8.58 19.30 -19.79
CA VAL A 120 8.35 18.09 -20.59
C VAL A 120 7.99 16.84 -19.79
N VAL A 121 8.06 16.88 -18.45
CA VAL A 121 7.81 15.70 -17.58
C VAL A 121 6.49 14.98 -17.91
N PRO A 122 5.36 15.65 -18.18
CA PRO A 122 4.11 14.95 -18.52
C PRO A 122 4.15 14.15 -19.83
N SER A 123 5.14 14.38 -20.68
CA SER A 123 5.36 13.63 -21.93
C SER A 123 6.35 12.48 -21.78
N VAL A 124 6.95 12.31 -20.60
CA VAL A 124 7.90 11.26 -20.30
C VAL A 124 7.20 10.21 -19.47
N ASP A 125 6.98 9.03 -20.05
CA ASP A 125 6.41 7.89 -19.31
C ASP A 125 7.29 7.55 -18.11
N ARG A 126 6.68 7.38 -16.93
CA ARG A 126 7.37 6.97 -15.71
C ARG A 126 7.66 5.47 -15.78
N GLY A 127 8.93 5.07 -15.68
CA GLY A 127 9.31 3.66 -15.76
C GLY A 127 10.80 3.36 -15.54
N GLY A 128 11.27 2.19 -15.98
CA GLY A 128 12.62 1.69 -15.72
C GLY A 128 13.77 2.38 -16.47
N ALA A 129 13.49 3.19 -17.50
CA ALA A 129 14.52 3.87 -18.29
C ALA A 129 15.28 4.92 -17.46
N THR A 130 16.60 5.02 -17.65
CA THR A 130 17.45 5.98 -16.91
C THR A 130 16.97 7.41 -17.09
N ILE A 131 16.65 7.81 -18.33
CA ILE A 131 16.14 9.17 -18.59
C ILE A 131 14.79 9.43 -17.92
N SER A 132 13.89 8.43 -17.92
CA SER A 132 12.59 8.52 -17.24
C SER A 132 12.76 8.74 -15.74
N ARG A 133 13.62 7.93 -15.10
CA ARG A 133 13.92 8.05 -13.67
C ARG A 133 14.48 9.41 -13.29
N LEU A 134 15.28 10.05 -14.16
CA LEU A 134 15.78 11.40 -13.90
C LEU A 134 14.72 12.49 -14.10
N TYR A 135 13.79 12.36 -15.05
CA TYR A 135 12.71 13.35 -15.18
C TYR A 135 11.73 13.30 -14.00
N HIS A 136 11.44 12.10 -13.47
CA HIS A 136 10.52 11.89 -12.36
C HIS A 136 11.19 11.91 -10.97
N ASP A 137 12.52 12.05 -10.91
CA ASP A 137 13.33 11.95 -9.67
C ASP A 137 13.08 10.63 -8.91
N ASP A 138 12.94 9.51 -9.63
CA ASP A 138 12.67 8.16 -9.11
C ASP A 138 13.94 7.48 -8.51
N GLU A 139 13.89 6.17 -8.25
CA GLU A 139 15.01 5.38 -7.71
C GLU A 139 16.25 5.49 -8.61
N ARG A 140 17.37 5.89 -8.01
CA ARG A 140 18.65 6.16 -8.70
C ARG A 140 19.81 6.04 -7.72
N ALA A 141 21.00 5.71 -8.23
CA ALA A 141 22.18 5.47 -7.42
C ALA A 141 23.41 6.30 -7.84
N ARG A 142 23.47 6.74 -9.10
CA ARG A 142 24.61 7.43 -9.74
C ARG A 142 24.36 8.91 -9.94
N PHE A 143 23.11 9.31 -10.17
CA PHE A 143 22.71 10.70 -10.34
C PHE A 143 22.17 11.28 -9.02
N MET A 144 22.84 12.30 -8.48
CA MET A 144 22.39 12.97 -7.24
C MET A 144 21.65 14.22 -7.59
N LEU A 145 20.44 14.39 -7.09
CA LEU A 145 19.79 15.68 -7.22
C LEU A 145 20.54 16.70 -6.35
N VAL A 146 21.02 17.79 -6.97
CA VAL A 146 21.77 18.87 -6.30
C VAL A 146 20.85 20.06 -6.04
N SER A 147 20.05 20.41 -7.04
CA SER A 147 19.05 21.46 -6.93
C SER A 147 17.95 21.26 -7.95
N ALA A 148 16.77 21.79 -7.64
CA ALA A 148 15.64 21.85 -8.56
C ALA A 148 14.99 23.23 -8.49
N ASP A 149 14.50 23.72 -9.62
CA ASP A 149 13.59 24.86 -9.67
C ASP A 149 12.33 24.58 -10.50
N ALA A 150 11.52 25.61 -10.75
CA ALA A 150 10.31 25.47 -11.57
C ALA A 150 10.60 24.93 -12.99
N GLU A 151 11.79 25.19 -13.52
CA GLU A 151 12.15 24.93 -14.91
C GLU A 151 13.10 23.75 -15.06
N TYR A 152 14.00 23.50 -14.10
CA TYR A 152 15.09 22.54 -14.25
C TYR A 152 15.31 21.63 -13.04
N LEU A 153 15.80 20.43 -13.32
CA LEU A 153 16.43 19.48 -12.39
C LEU A 153 17.92 19.43 -12.67
N LEU A 154 18.75 19.66 -11.65
CA LEU A 154 20.21 19.57 -11.74
C LEU A 154 20.71 18.35 -10.98
N TYR A 155 21.33 17.42 -11.70
CA TYR A 155 21.95 16.23 -11.14
C TYR A 155 23.48 16.29 -11.21
N ALA A 156 24.16 15.84 -10.17
CA ALA A 156 25.60 15.51 -10.23
C ALA A 156 25.80 14.03 -10.59
N VAL A 157 26.76 13.76 -11.47
CA VAL A 157 27.10 12.40 -11.94
C VAL A 157 28.19 11.79 -11.06
N SER A 158 28.10 10.49 -10.78
CA SER A 158 29.05 9.78 -9.93
C SER A 158 29.29 8.35 -10.38
N ASP A 159 30.53 7.91 -10.24
CA ASP A 159 31.00 6.53 -10.41
C ASP A 159 30.76 5.65 -9.16
N LYS A 160 30.25 6.25 -8.07
CA LYS A 160 29.99 5.60 -6.77
C LYS A 160 28.53 5.69 -6.37
N THR A 161 28.05 4.67 -5.67
CA THR A 161 26.75 4.63 -4.99
C THR A 161 26.94 5.00 -3.51
N ALA A 162 25.97 5.71 -2.93
CA ALA A 162 25.94 5.94 -1.49
C ALA A 162 25.24 4.76 -0.82
N SER A 163 25.93 4.01 0.04
CA SER A 163 25.28 2.98 0.86
C SER A 163 25.90 2.85 2.25
N LEU A 164 25.05 2.50 3.22
CA LEU A 164 25.47 2.13 4.57
C LEU A 164 25.24 0.63 4.74
N ALA A 165 26.26 -0.14 5.09
CA ALA A 165 26.09 -1.57 5.37
C ALA A 165 25.34 -1.77 6.72
N PRO A 166 24.51 -2.82 6.88
CA PRO A 166 23.79 -3.08 8.14
C PRO A 166 24.71 -3.20 9.38
N GLN A 167 25.94 -3.69 9.22
CA GLN A 167 26.91 -3.77 10.30
C GLN A 167 27.38 -2.38 10.76
N ALA A 168 27.54 -1.44 9.82
CA ALA A 168 27.88 -0.06 10.14
C ALA A 168 26.69 0.65 10.81
N ALA A 169 25.46 0.43 10.32
CA ALA A 169 24.24 0.92 10.96
C ALA A 169 24.13 0.41 12.41
N THR A 170 24.34 -0.89 12.62
CA THR A 170 24.35 -1.53 13.96
C THR A 170 25.38 -0.89 14.89
N PHE A 171 26.59 -0.63 14.38
CA PHE A 171 27.65 0.01 15.16
C PHE A 171 27.27 1.44 15.56
N ILE A 172 26.69 2.21 14.63
CA ILE A 172 26.25 3.60 14.86
C ILE A 172 25.14 3.63 15.91
N THR A 173 24.08 2.83 15.74
CA THR A 173 22.95 2.81 16.69
C THR A 173 23.35 2.30 18.07
N SER A 174 24.22 1.29 18.14
CA SER A 174 24.78 0.80 19.42
C SER A 174 25.62 1.89 20.12
N SER A 175 26.39 2.66 19.37
CA SER A 175 27.20 3.75 19.91
C SER A 175 26.32 4.90 20.40
N LEU A 176 25.30 5.29 19.63
CA LEU A 176 24.28 6.26 20.04
C LEU A 176 23.62 5.84 21.35
N ARG A 177 23.15 4.59 21.43
CA ARG A 177 22.53 4.03 22.63
C ARG A 177 23.45 4.08 23.85
N THR A 178 24.73 3.75 23.67
CA THR A 178 25.74 3.82 24.73
C THR A 178 25.91 5.26 25.24
N ILE A 179 26.05 6.23 24.32
CA ILE A 179 26.20 7.65 24.69
C ILE A 179 24.96 8.17 25.41
N LEU A 180 23.76 7.84 24.91
CA LEU A 180 22.48 8.27 25.51
C LEU A 180 22.25 7.68 26.91
N LYS A 181 22.89 6.57 27.27
CA LYS A 181 22.92 6.06 28.66
C LYS A 181 23.84 6.86 29.59
N GLY A 182 24.65 7.77 29.05
CA GLY A 182 25.73 8.42 29.78
C GLY A 182 27.00 7.56 29.88
N GLU A 183 27.14 6.54 29.04
CA GLU A 183 28.31 5.65 28.99
C GLU A 183 29.28 6.07 27.87
N LYS A 184 30.53 5.60 27.95
CA LYS A 184 31.53 5.89 26.92
C LYS A 184 31.43 4.85 25.78
N PRO A 185 31.24 5.26 24.52
CA PRO A 185 31.19 4.32 23.40
C PRO A 185 32.55 3.66 23.18
N ARG A 186 32.54 2.53 22.47
CA ARG A 186 33.78 1.98 21.89
C ARG A 186 34.38 3.03 20.93
N GLY A 187 35.70 2.97 20.71
CA GLY A 187 36.35 3.85 19.74
C GLY A 187 35.70 3.74 18.36
N PHE A 188 35.63 4.86 17.65
CA PHE A 188 35.04 4.92 16.32
C PHE A 188 36.03 4.42 15.26
N PRO A 189 35.59 3.61 14.29
CA PRO A 189 36.44 3.22 13.18
C PRO A 189 36.74 4.43 12.29
N SER A 190 37.96 4.49 11.75
CA SER A 190 38.35 5.51 10.76
C SER A 190 37.83 5.09 9.38
N ILE A 191 36.53 5.31 9.16
CA ILE A 191 35.85 5.08 7.88
C ILE A 191 35.39 6.40 7.29
N LYS A 192 35.57 6.55 5.97
CA LYS A 192 35.08 7.72 5.23
C LYS A 192 33.57 7.62 5.03
N ALA A 193 32.93 8.78 4.91
CA ALA A 193 31.54 8.85 4.48
C ALA A 193 31.35 8.10 3.15
N PRO A 194 30.22 7.40 2.94
CA PRO A 194 29.96 6.67 1.70
C PRO A 194 30.02 7.56 0.45
N ARG A 195 29.79 8.87 0.63
CA ARG A 195 29.85 9.86 -0.44
C ARG A 195 30.33 11.21 0.10
N GLY A 196 31.09 11.95 -0.72
CA GLY A 196 31.67 13.23 -0.34
C GLY A 196 32.70 13.13 0.80
N ASN A 197 32.95 14.25 1.47
CA ASN A 197 33.89 14.34 2.59
C ASN A 197 33.19 14.40 3.95
N LYS A 198 31.86 14.37 4.00
CA LYS A 198 31.07 14.54 5.23
C LYS A 198 30.02 13.45 5.35
N TRP A 199 29.83 12.97 6.57
CA TRP A 199 28.68 12.20 7.00
C TRP A 199 27.46 13.10 7.09
N HIS A 200 26.36 12.65 6.49
CA HIS A 200 25.05 13.25 6.61
C HIS A 200 24.12 12.20 7.20
N LEU A 201 23.89 12.29 8.51
CA LEU A 201 23.08 11.32 9.24
C LEU A 201 21.91 12.03 9.92
N MET A 202 20.78 11.33 9.98
CA MET A 202 19.67 11.70 10.86
C MET A 202 19.36 10.55 11.79
N ALA A 203 18.80 10.85 12.95
CA ALA A 203 18.28 9.85 13.86
C ALA A 203 16.90 10.26 14.39
N THR A 204 16.02 9.29 14.59
CA THR A 204 14.70 9.50 15.22
C THR A 204 14.58 8.60 16.43
N LEU A 205 14.13 9.16 17.55
CA LEU A 205 13.83 8.41 18.77
C LEU A 205 12.31 8.30 18.92
N ARG A 206 11.80 7.10 19.25
CA ARG A 206 10.37 6.88 19.49
C ARG A 206 10.10 5.85 20.58
N LEU A 207 8.89 5.89 21.11
CA LEU A 207 8.35 4.75 21.87
C LEU A 207 7.85 3.66 20.91
N PRO A 208 8.02 2.36 21.25
CA PRO A 208 7.32 1.29 20.56
C PRO A 208 5.80 1.51 20.60
N GLY A 209 5.13 1.40 19.46
CA GLY A 209 3.70 1.70 19.35
C GLY A 209 3.39 3.18 19.63
N GLY A 210 4.30 4.10 19.32
CA GLY A 210 4.20 5.49 19.78
C GLY A 210 4.65 6.53 18.76
N ARG A 211 4.60 7.79 19.19
CA ARG A 211 5.07 8.92 18.38
C ARG A 211 6.59 9.10 18.40
N GLU A 212 7.09 9.75 17.37
CA GLU A 212 8.45 10.29 17.36
C GLU A 212 8.55 11.30 18.52
N LEU A 213 9.64 11.22 19.28
CA LEU A 213 9.91 12.04 20.46
C LEU A 213 11.09 12.99 20.28
N ALA A 214 12.02 12.67 19.39
CA ALA A 214 13.17 13.50 19.11
C ALA A 214 13.74 13.18 17.73
N TYR A 215 14.31 14.20 17.10
CA TYR A 215 15.08 14.09 15.88
C TYR A 215 16.49 14.65 16.11
N GLY A 216 17.50 14.02 15.52
CA GLY A 216 18.87 14.54 15.46
C GLY A 216 19.37 14.63 14.02
N LEU A 217 20.17 15.65 13.71
CA LEU A 217 20.82 15.83 12.42
C LEU A 217 22.31 16.02 12.64
N CYS A 218 23.11 15.38 11.79
CA CYS A 218 24.54 15.62 11.77
C CYS A 218 25.03 15.90 10.35
N VAL A 219 25.97 16.84 10.26
CA VAL A 219 26.84 17.04 9.09
C VAL A 219 28.29 17.23 9.54
N ARG A 220 29.12 16.18 9.51
CA ARG A 220 30.51 16.18 10.02
C ARG A 220 31.47 15.36 9.17
N GLU A 221 32.76 15.68 9.20
CA GLU A 221 33.78 14.93 8.46
C GLU A 221 34.06 13.56 9.10
N GLU A 222 34.13 13.55 10.44
CA GLU A 222 34.41 12.35 11.22
C GLU A 222 33.14 11.70 11.78
N LEU A 223 33.05 10.37 11.67
CA LEU A 223 31.88 9.61 12.14
C LEU A 223 31.65 9.78 13.64
N GLY A 224 32.71 9.81 14.45
CA GLY A 224 32.60 9.93 15.90
C GLY A 224 31.98 11.26 16.35
N GLU A 225 32.38 12.36 15.72
CA GLU A 225 31.78 13.68 15.95
C GLU A 225 30.31 13.69 15.55
N CYS A 226 30.00 13.02 14.43
CA CYS A 226 28.65 12.93 13.93
C CYS A 226 27.70 12.21 14.90
N VAL A 227 28.14 11.07 15.42
CA VAL A 227 27.37 10.28 16.40
C VAL A 227 27.18 11.05 17.72
N LEU A 228 28.19 11.82 18.15
CA LEU A 228 28.08 12.66 19.34
C LEU A 228 27.08 13.82 19.14
N GLU A 229 27.08 14.45 17.97
CA GLU A 229 26.12 15.51 17.62
C GLU A 229 24.68 14.96 17.63
N LEU A 230 24.45 13.82 16.98
CA LEU A 230 23.14 13.15 16.99
C LEU A 230 22.66 12.83 18.43
N ALA A 231 23.54 12.28 19.27
CA ALA A 231 23.17 11.95 20.66
C ALA A 231 22.80 13.22 21.46
N ASN A 232 23.53 14.32 21.28
CA ASN A 232 23.23 15.59 21.94
C ASN A 232 21.88 16.17 21.50
N ASP A 233 21.57 16.10 20.21
CA ASP A 233 20.29 16.55 19.67
C ASP A 233 19.13 15.71 20.22
N LEU A 234 19.27 14.38 20.19
CA LEU A 234 18.24 13.47 20.69
C LEU A 234 17.96 13.67 22.19
N GLU A 235 19.00 13.81 23.02
CA GLU A 235 18.86 14.10 24.46
C GLU A 235 18.18 15.46 24.70
N ARG A 236 18.61 16.49 23.97
CA ARG A 236 18.06 17.85 24.10
C ARG A 236 16.57 17.88 23.76
N GLU A 237 16.18 17.33 22.62
CA GLU A 237 14.78 17.31 22.18
C GLU A 237 13.94 16.40 23.08
N HIS A 238 14.40 15.19 23.43
CA HIS A 238 13.67 14.30 24.34
C HIS A 238 13.41 14.97 25.69
N ARG A 239 14.38 15.71 26.24
CA ARG A 239 14.23 16.40 27.52
C ARG A 239 13.09 17.43 27.50
N ARG A 240 12.86 18.12 26.38
CA ARG A 240 11.72 19.06 26.23
C ARG A 240 10.38 18.34 26.44
N TYR A 241 10.21 17.16 25.84
CA TYR A 241 9.02 16.33 26.03
C TYR A 241 8.95 15.70 27.42
N ALA A 242 10.06 15.25 27.98
CA ALA A 242 10.08 14.62 29.30
C ALA A 242 9.61 15.59 30.41
N GLU A 243 10.02 16.85 30.35
CA GLU A 243 9.58 17.88 31.30
C GLU A 243 8.08 18.20 31.16
N TRP A 244 7.52 18.18 29.95
CA TRP A 244 6.10 18.48 29.71
C TRP A 244 5.14 17.30 29.97
N TYR A 245 5.54 16.09 29.56
CA TYR A 245 4.68 14.90 29.60
C TYR A 245 5.00 13.93 30.75
N GLY A 246 6.02 14.24 31.57
CA GLY A 246 6.41 13.40 32.71
C GLY A 246 7.07 12.08 32.30
N LEU A 247 7.76 12.04 31.15
CA LEU A 247 8.50 10.86 30.72
C LEU A 247 9.74 10.63 31.60
N PRO A 248 10.18 9.38 31.82
CA PRO A 248 11.44 9.11 32.50
C PRO A 248 12.63 9.71 31.74
N LYS A 249 13.76 9.93 32.44
CA LYS A 249 15.00 10.39 31.81
C LYS A 249 15.44 9.42 30.71
N LEU A 250 15.92 9.94 29.58
CA LEU A 250 16.30 9.11 28.43
C LEU A 250 17.35 8.05 28.78
N ALA A 251 18.37 8.42 29.56
CA ALA A 251 19.39 7.47 30.02
C ALA A 251 18.83 6.25 30.76
N SER A 252 17.64 6.36 31.38
CA SER A 252 16.97 5.26 32.08
C SER A 252 15.93 4.50 31.24
N SER A 253 15.55 5.03 30.07
CA SER A 253 14.48 4.48 29.24
C SER A 253 14.92 4.05 27.83
N ILE A 254 16.10 4.50 27.35
CA ILE A 254 16.57 4.28 25.98
C ILE A 254 16.54 2.81 25.56
N ASP A 255 16.85 1.87 26.47
CA ASP A 255 16.82 0.42 26.21
C ASP A 255 15.47 -0.13 25.75
N ASN A 256 14.38 0.58 26.06
CA ASN A 256 13.02 0.21 25.66
C ASN A 256 12.50 1.06 24.48
N MET A 257 13.32 1.95 23.94
CA MET A 257 12.95 2.86 22.85
C MET A 257 13.49 2.35 21.52
N LEU A 258 12.75 2.65 20.45
CA LEU A 258 13.22 2.38 19.10
C LEU A 258 14.06 3.56 18.62
N LEU A 259 15.16 3.24 17.93
CA LEU A 259 16.06 4.22 17.35
C LEU A 259 16.11 4.01 15.84
N GLU A 260 15.64 4.99 15.08
CA GLU A 260 15.76 5.02 13.63
C GLU A 260 17.04 5.76 13.24
N LEU A 261 17.77 5.24 12.25
CA LEU A 261 18.97 5.83 11.68
C LEU A 261 18.74 6.02 10.18
N HIS A 262 19.04 7.22 9.68
CA HIS A 262 18.94 7.58 8.28
C HIS A 262 20.30 8.04 7.75
N LEU A 263 20.84 7.37 6.73
CA LEU A 263 21.91 7.92 5.91
C LEU A 263 21.28 8.78 4.83
N VAL A 264 21.58 10.08 4.81
CA VAL A 264 21.13 10.97 3.72
C VAL A 264 21.99 10.69 2.49
N THR A 265 21.37 10.13 1.45
CA THR A 265 22.05 9.81 0.19
C THR A 265 22.06 11.00 -0.75
N ASP A 266 20.93 11.73 -0.82
CA ASP A 266 20.75 12.92 -1.64
C ASP A 266 20.28 14.09 -0.77
N ARG A 267 20.77 15.29 -1.07
CA ARG A 267 20.38 16.53 -0.40
C ARG A 267 20.35 17.64 -1.45
N ALA A 268 19.15 18.00 -1.90
CA ALA A 268 18.91 18.89 -3.01
C ALA A 268 18.24 20.18 -2.57
N LYS A 269 18.72 21.33 -3.04
CA LYS A 269 18.08 22.63 -2.77
C LYS A 269 16.88 22.84 -3.69
N ILE A 270 15.76 23.31 -3.15
CA ILE A 270 14.51 23.49 -3.89
C ILE A 270 14.18 24.98 -3.99
N TYR A 271 14.03 25.48 -5.21
CA TYR A 271 13.82 26.89 -5.49
C TYR A 271 12.54 27.13 -6.30
N ALA A 272 11.72 28.11 -5.91
CA ALA A 272 10.62 28.60 -6.75
C ALA A 272 9.55 27.54 -7.14
N PHE A 273 9.27 26.56 -6.28
CA PHE A 273 8.18 25.60 -6.51
C PHE A 273 6.82 26.17 -6.07
N SER A 274 5.78 25.93 -6.86
CA SER A 274 4.41 26.04 -6.38
C SER A 274 4.06 24.90 -5.40
N GLU A 275 2.91 24.99 -4.73
CA GLU A 275 2.44 23.91 -3.84
C GLU A 275 2.17 22.62 -4.63
N ASP A 276 1.59 22.74 -5.83
CA ASP A 276 1.32 21.61 -6.71
C ASP A 276 2.63 20.97 -7.21
N ASP A 277 3.61 21.79 -7.60
CA ASP A 277 4.93 21.29 -8.00
C ASP A 277 5.64 20.57 -6.85
N LEU A 278 5.50 21.05 -5.61
CA LEU A 278 6.06 20.37 -4.45
C LEU A 278 5.40 19.00 -4.27
N ASN A 279 4.08 18.91 -4.38
CA ASN A 279 3.36 17.66 -4.20
C ASN A 279 3.66 16.63 -5.31
N GLU A 280 3.80 17.07 -6.57
CA GLU A 280 4.17 16.19 -7.68
C GLU A 280 5.62 15.68 -7.55
N PHE A 281 6.52 16.52 -7.07
CA PHE A 281 7.95 16.23 -7.04
C PHE A 281 8.42 15.45 -5.81
N TRP A 282 7.60 15.36 -4.77
CA TRP A 282 8.00 14.74 -3.49
C TRP A 282 7.53 13.28 -3.43
N GLU A 283 8.46 12.33 -3.45
CA GLU A 283 8.10 10.92 -3.29
C GLU A 283 7.76 10.64 -1.82
N MET A 284 6.46 10.60 -1.53
CA MET A 284 5.95 10.47 -0.16
C MET A 284 6.42 9.19 0.52
N GLY A 285 7.14 9.32 1.64
CA GLY A 285 7.69 8.19 2.38
C GLY A 285 9.16 7.90 2.08
N ILE A 286 9.69 8.39 0.96
CA ILE A 286 11.12 8.33 0.61
C ILE A 286 11.78 9.67 0.89
N ASP A 287 11.20 10.72 0.34
CA ASP A 287 11.77 12.05 0.39
C ASP A 287 11.35 12.77 1.68
N GLY A 288 12.34 13.20 2.45
CA GLY A 288 12.19 14.06 3.62
C GLY A 288 12.56 15.51 3.30
N GLY A 289 12.49 16.39 4.30
CA GLY A 289 12.81 17.82 4.13
C GLY A 289 13.74 18.36 5.21
N ILE A 290 14.56 19.33 4.83
CA ILE A 290 15.31 20.21 5.74
C ILE A 290 14.94 21.66 5.40
N ILE A 291 14.66 22.46 6.42
CA ILE A 291 14.36 23.88 6.30
C ILE A 291 15.40 24.61 7.15
N LEU A 292 16.14 25.53 6.53
CA LEU A 292 17.19 26.31 7.18
C LEU A 292 16.83 27.79 7.17
N ASN A 293 16.86 28.45 8.33
CA ASN A 293 16.86 29.90 8.43
C ASN A 293 18.28 30.42 8.15
N ARG A 294 18.45 31.27 7.13
CA ARG A 294 19.77 31.76 6.71
C ARG A 294 20.36 32.79 7.67
N GLU A 295 19.53 33.50 8.42
CA GLU A 295 19.96 34.54 9.35
C GLU A 295 20.32 33.97 10.72
N THR A 296 19.45 33.11 11.27
CA THR A 296 19.62 32.55 12.62
C THR A 296 20.40 31.23 12.62
N GLY A 297 20.43 30.52 11.49
CA GLY A 297 20.98 29.17 11.39
C GLY A 297 20.07 28.09 11.98
N GLU A 298 18.83 28.42 12.36
CA GLU A 298 17.86 27.45 12.86
C GLU A 298 17.51 26.41 11.78
N VAL A 299 17.33 25.16 12.21
CA VAL A 299 17.07 24.03 11.33
C VAL A 299 15.82 23.29 11.80
N ALA A 300 14.93 23.04 10.85
CA ALA A 300 13.83 22.09 10.99
C ALA A 300 14.04 20.96 9.99
N MET A 301 13.66 19.75 10.36
CA MET A 301 13.86 18.58 9.51
C MET A 301 12.78 17.53 9.73
N ILE A 302 12.60 16.69 8.72
CA ILE A 302 11.70 15.54 8.81
C ILE A 302 12.17 14.42 7.86
N PRO A 303 12.35 13.18 8.35
CA PRO A 303 12.59 12.04 7.47
C PRO A 303 11.37 11.71 6.61
N GLY A 304 11.59 11.21 5.39
CA GLY A 304 10.50 10.82 4.49
C GLY A 304 9.56 9.77 5.09
N ALA A 305 10.11 8.81 5.85
CA ALA A 305 9.37 7.71 6.49
C ALA A 305 8.22 8.17 7.41
N VAL A 306 8.23 9.43 7.87
CA VAL A 306 7.13 10.01 8.66
C VAL A 306 5.81 10.05 7.87
N SER A 307 5.88 10.09 6.53
CA SER A 307 4.71 9.97 5.67
C SER A 307 3.93 8.67 5.95
N TYR A 308 4.62 7.55 6.15
CA TYR A 308 3.99 6.30 6.57
C TYR A 308 3.49 6.38 8.01
N THR A 309 4.34 6.76 8.97
CA THR A 309 4.01 6.67 10.41
C THR A 309 2.88 7.62 10.84
N ARG A 310 2.63 8.67 10.05
CA ARG A 310 1.60 9.69 10.31
C ARG A 310 0.52 9.80 9.24
N ALA A 311 0.56 8.95 8.23
CA ALA A 311 -0.33 8.96 7.09
C ALA A 311 -0.40 10.32 6.35
N TYR A 312 0.75 10.93 6.08
CA TYR A 312 0.84 12.19 5.32
C TYR A 312 0.92 11.89 3.82
N ARG A 313 0.04 12.56 3.05
CA ARG A 313 -0.18 12.27 1.62
C ARG A 313 0.37 13.34 0.69
N ASP A 314 0.75 14.47 1.25
CA ASP A 314 1.20 15.67 0.53
C ASP A 314 2.44 16.25 1.21
N ALA A 315 3.28 16.88 0.39
CA ALA A 315 4.56 17.44 0.81
C ALA A 315 4.36 18.64 1.75
N ASP A 316 3.33 19.47 1.51
CA ASP A 316 3.03 20.64 2.33
C ASP A 316 2.77 20.24 3.80
N LYS A 317 1.93 19.23 4.05
CA LYS A 317 1.66 18.72 5.40
C LYS A 317 2.89 18.13 6.08
N LEU A 318 3.73 17.43 5.32
CA LEU A 318 5.00 16.89 5.83
C LEU A 318 5.94 18.03 6.25
N LEU A 319 6.17 19.02 5.39
CA LEU A 319 7.06 20.16 5.66
C LEU A 319 6.52 21.09 6.75
N ARG A 320 5.20 21.30 6.83
CA ARG A 320 4.57 22.03 7.94
C ARG A 320 4.80 21.35 9.28
N THR A 321 4.81 20.02 9.28
CA THR A 321 5.13 19.24 10.47
C THR A 321 6.60 19.45 10.85
N ALA A 322 7.52 19.39 9.88
CA ALA A 322 8.92 19.73 10.12
C ALA A 322 9.08 21.10 10.76
N ALA A 323 8.47 22.14 10.17
CA ALA A 323 8.54 23.51 10.69
C ALA A 323 7.97 23.64 12.11
N ARG A 324 6.86 22.96 12.42
CA ARG A 324 6.25 22.96 13.75
C ARG A 324 7.15 22.27 14.78
N GLU A 325 7.63 21.07 14.48
CA GLU A 325 8.49 20.32 15.41
C GLU A 325 9.88 20.97 15.56
N GLY A 326 10.37 21.66 14.52
CA GLY A 326 11.58 22.48 14.56
C GLY A 326 11.37 23.87 15.15
N HIS A 327 10.18 24.18 15.68
CA HIS A 327 9.84 25.46 16.33
C HIS A 327 10.09 26.71 15.48
N MET A 328 9.90 26.62 14.17
CA MET A 328 10.05 27.74 13.25
C MET A 328 8.95 28.80 13.49
N ASP A 329 9.28 30.07 13.24
CA ASP A 329 8.37 31.21 13.41
C ASP A 329 7.13 31.19 12.49
N SER A 330 7.17 30.35 11.44
CA SER A 330 6.09 30.15 10.48
C SER A 330 5.84 28.66 10.29
N LEU A 331 4.60 28.30 9.92
CA LEU A 331 4.29 26.94 9.49
C LEU A 331 4.76 26.64 8.06
N ARG A 332 5.04 27.66 7.25
CA ARG A 332 5.54 27.52 5.87
C ARG A 332 6.74 28.43 5.60
N PRO A 333 7.82 28.29 6.38
CA PRO A 333 8.99 29.17 6.30
C PRO A 333 9.67 29.14 4.93
N TRP A 334 9.63 28.00 4.22
CA TRP A 334 10.22 27.86 2.89
C TRP A 334 9.58 28.74 1.80
N ARG A 335 8.44 29.40 2.07
CA ARG A 335 7.85 30.39 1.16
C ARG A 335 8.53 31.76 1.28
N ASP A 336 9.34 31.96 2.32
CA ASP A 336 10.07 33.20 2.58
C ASP A 336 11.51 33.09 2.02
N PRO A 337 11.99 34.09 1.26
CA PRO A 337 13.37 34.12 0.76
C PRO A 337 14.47 34.01 1.83
N GLY A 338 14.18 34.33 3.09
CA GLY A 338 15.10 34.16 4.23
C GLY A 338 15.41 32.71 4.58
N TYR A 339 14.67 31.75 4.00
CA TYR A 339 14.83 30.33 4.26
C TYR A 339 15.31 29.58 3.01
N ASP A 340 16.01 28.49 3.25
CA ASP A 340 16.33 27.49 2.26
C ASP A 340 15.53 26.20 2.55
N LEU A 341 14.93 25.64 1.51
CA LEU A 341 14.29 24.32 1.54
C LEU A 341 15.19 23.34 0.82
N GLU A 342 15.43 22.20 1.46
CA GLU A 342 16.15 21.09 0.88
C GLU A 342 15.30 19.82 0.93
N LYS A 343 15.22 19.13 -0.20
CA LYS A 343 14.70 17.78 -0.32
C LYS A 343 15.82 16.79 0.02
N ILE A 344 15.54 15.80 0.84
CA ILE A 344 16.51 14.76 1.21
C ILE A 344 15.99 13.37 0.88
N ARG A 345 16.89 12.49 0.45
CA ARG A 345 16.62 11.05 0.30
C ARG A 345 17.46 10.26 1.29
N THR A 346 16.90 9.19 1.86
CA THR A 346 17.58 8.44 2.92
C THR A 346 17.56 6.93 2.75
N GLN A 347 18.63 6.27 3.16
CA GLN A 347 18.60 4.85 3.55
C GLN A 347 18.25 4.75 5.02
N HIS A 348 17.24 3.95 5.35
CA HIS A 348 16.62 3.94 6.66
C HIS A 348 16.80 2.58 7.37
N TYR A 349 17.19 2.63 8.64
CA TYR A 349 17.35 1.49 9.53
C TYR A 349 16.62 1.72 10.84
N LEU A 350 15.97 0.69 11.37
CA LEU A 350 15.34 0.66 12.69
C LEU A 350 16.13 -0.28 13.61
N ASP A 351 16.67 0.24 14.71
CA ASP A 351 17.23 -0.56 15.80
C ASP A 351 16.12 -0.92 16.79
N TRP A 352 15.72 -2.19 16.77
CA TRP A 352 14.69 -2.72 17.64
C TRP A 352 15.31 -3.52 18.80
N PRO A 353 15.11 -3.10 20.06
CA PRO A 353 15.66 -3.80 21.22
C PRO A 353 15.29 -5.30 21.25
N GLY A 354 16.31 -6.15 21.19
CA GLY A 354 16.16 -7.62 21.18
C GLY A 354 15.88 -8.25 19.81
N ARG A 355 15.58 -7.46 18.77
CA ARG A 355 15.45 -7.95 17.38
C ARG A 355 16.60 -7.52 16.46
N GLY A 356 17.35 -6.49 16.84
CA GLY A 356 18.51 -5.98 16.10
C GLY A 356 18.13 -4.93 15.05
N ILE A 357 19.05 -4.67 14.11
CA ILE A 357 18.86 -3.69 13.04
C ILE A 357 17.95 -4.25 11.94
N ILE A 358 16.98 -3.46 11.51
CA ILE A 358 16.02 -3.81 10.46
C ILE A 358 16.09 -2.72 9.39
N PRO A 359 16.44 -3.05 8.13
CA PRO A 359 16.36 -2.07 7.05
C PRO A 359 14.89 -1.77 6.76
N LEU A 360 14.57 -0.48 6.63
CA LEU A 360 13.24 -0.01 6.27
C LEU A 360 13.32 0.72 4.93
N TYR A 361 12.31 0.50 4.11
CA TYR A 361 12.04 1.24 2.88
C TYR A 361 10.66 1.87 3.04
N ARG A 362 10.55 3.19 2.89
CA ARG A 362 9.30 3.93 3.17
C ARG A 362 8.70 3.71 4.58
N GLY A 363 9.56 3.39 5.55
CA GLY A 363 9.14 3.15 6.94
C GLY A 363 8.66 1.74 7.25
N VAL A 364 8.71 0.80 6.29
CA VAL A 364 8.37 -0.63 6.49
C VAL A 364 9.49 -1.55 5.97
N PRO A 365 9.62 -2.80 6.45
CA PRO A 365 10.59 -3.74 5.89
C PRO A 365 10.30 -4.04 4.40
N PRO A 366 11.33 -4.13 3.53
CA PRO A 366 11.14 -4.58 2.16
C PRO A 366 10.78 -6.08 2.10
N VAL A 367 9.99 -6.49 1.10
CA VAL A 367 9.57 -7.89 0.91
C VAL A 367 10.22 -8.48 -0.35
N PRO A 368 11.44 -9.04 -0.29
CA PRO A 368 12.11 -9.58 -1.47
C PRO A 368 11.33 -10.73 -2.13
N MET A 369 11.47 -10.94 -3.45
CA MET A 369 10.71 -11.99 -4.17
C MET A 369 11.03 -13.39 -3.66
N GLU A 370 12.23 -13.60 -3.13
CA GLU A 370 12.71 -14.86 -2.58
C GLU A 370 11.92 -15.33 -1.36
N VAL A 371 11.24 -14.42 -0.64
CA VAL A 371 10.39 -14.78 0.50
C VAL A 371 8.91 -14.95 0.13
N VAL A 372 8.56 -14.77 -1.15
CA VAL A 372 7.18 -14.95 -1.63
C VAL A 372 6.97 -16.41 -2.00
N ASP A 373 6.65 -17.21 -0.99
CA ASP A 373 6.39 -18.65 -1.08
C ASP A 373 5.04 -19.02 -0.45
N ILE A 374 4.59 -20.27 -0.63
CA ILE A 374 3.31 -20.75 -0.07
C ILE A 374 3.27 -20.59 1.45
N GLN A 375 4.39 -20.74 2.16
CA GLN A 375 4.42 -20.54 3.61
C GLN A 375 4.05 -19.11 4.00
N SER A 376 4.68 -18.12 3.37
CA SER A 376 4.44 -16.70 3.64
C SER A 376 2.99 -16.31 3.31
N ILE A 377 2.45 -16.87 2.22
CA ILE A 377 1.07 -16.67 1.78
C ILE A 377 0.09 -17.26 2.78
N GLU A 378 0.27 -18.51 3.21
CA GLU A 378 -0.61 -19.15 4.19
C GLU A 378 -0.59 -18.42 5.53
N ARG A 379 0.59 -17.98 5.98
CA ARG A 379 0.71 -17.14 7.18
C ARG A 379 -0.03 -15.82 7.03
N SER A 380 0.05 -15.19 5.86
CA SER A 380 -0.66 -13.94 5.57
C SER A 380 -2.19 -14.14 5.57
N ILE A 381 -2.69 -15.25 5.02
CA ILE A 381 -4.11 -15.61 5.08
C ILE A 381 -4.58 -15.78 6.53
N LEU A 382 -3.80 -16.49 7.36
CA LEU A 382 -4.11 -16.65 8.78
C LEU A 382 -4.10 -15.32 9.53
N LEU A 383 -3.16 -14.43 9.25
CA LEU A 383 -3.12 -13.09 9.84
C LEU A 383 -4.36 -12.26 9.48
N SER A 384 -4.85 -12.35 8.25
CA SER A 384 -6.11 -11.73 7.83
C SER A 384 -7.31 -12.31 8.60
N GLY A 385 -7.39 -13.64 8.73
CA GLY A 385 -8.42 -14.31 9.55
C GLY A 385 -8.38 -13.85 11.01
N GLU A 386 -7.20 -13.76 11.62
CA GLU A 386 -7.00 -13.23 12.97
C GLU A 386 -7.43 -11.77 13.10
N TRP A 387 -7.19 -10.96 12.07
CA TRP A 387 -7.65 -9.58 12.03
C TRP A 387 -9.18 -9.52 12.08
N TYR A 388 -9.88 -10.35 11.28
CA TYR A 388 -11.34 -10.44 11.32
C TYR A 388 -11.84 -10.86 12.70
N LEU A 389 -11.28 -11.90 13.31
CA LEU A 389 -11.70 -12.35 14.64
C LEU A 389 -11.53 -11.26 15.71
N ARG A 390 -10.41 -10.53 15.67
CA ARG A 390 -10.15 -9.41 16.61
C ARG A 390 -11.06 -8.21 16.39
N ASN A 391 -11.51 -7.99 15.16
CA ASN A 391 -12.36 -6.85 14.79
C ASN A 391 -13.85 -7.20 14.69
N LEU A 392 -14.22 -8.47 14.90
CA LEU A 392 -15.60 -8.93 14.95
C LEU A 392 -16.16 -8.69 16.36
N HIS A 393 -17.10 -7.75 16.48
CA HIS A 393 -17.58 -7.31 17.78
C HIS A 393 -18.35 -8.42 18.52
N PRO A 394 -17.95 -8.75 19.77
CA PRO A 394 -18.59 -9.79 20.55
C PRO A 394 -19.92 -9.29 21.11
N ASN A 395 -20.72 -10.23 21.63
CA ASN A 395 -22.01 -9.92 22.26
C ASN A 395 -21.86 -9.10 23.57
N ASP A 396 -20.68 -9.09 24.20
CA ASP A 396 -20.48 -8.66 25.60
C ASP A 396 -19.45 -7.54 25.82
N GLN A 397 -18.73 -7.08 24.78
CA GLN A 397 -17.84 -5.91 24.83
C GLN A 397 -18.05 -4.97 23.63
N PRO A 398 -19.19 -4.26 23.56
CA PRO A 398 -19.46 -3.36 22.45
C PRO A 398 -18.60 -2.10 22.55
N LEU A 399 -17.91 -1.75 21.46
CA LEU A 399 -17.72 -0.33 21.15
C LEU A 399 -19.13 0.28 20.98
N PRO A 400 -19.41 1.52 21.46
CA PRO A 400 -20.78 2.04 21.60
C PRO A 400 -21.67 2.04 20.35
N PHE A 401 -21.08 1.86 19.17
CA PHE A 401 -21.72 1.97 17.86
C PHE A 401 -21.78 0.65 17.08
N TYR A 402 -21.21 -0.43 17.59
CA TYR A 402 -21.16 -1.71 16.90
C TYR A 402 -22.13 -2.73 17.49
N LYS A 403 -22.85 -3.43 16.62
CA LYS A 403 -23.72 -4.54 16.96
C LYS A 403 -22.92 -5.86 17.02
N PRO A 404 -23.42 -6.88 17.73
CA PRO A 404 -22.77 -8.17 17.71
C PRO A 404 -22.72 -8.79 16.32
N GLY A 405 -21.60 -9.43 15.99
CA GLY A 405 -21.38 -9.98 14.65
C GLY A 405 -21.07 -8.92 13.57
N GLN A 406 -21.05 -7.63 13.93
CA GLN A 406 -20.57 -6.55 13.08
C GLN A 406 -19.04 -6.49 13.17
N VAL A 407 -18.35 -6.37 12.03
CA VAL A 407 -16.89 -6.13 11.99
C VAL A 407 -16.59 -4.63 12.00
N THR A 408 -15.50 -4.21 12.64
CA THR A 408 -14.97 -2.84 12.51
C THR A 408 -14.79 -2.49 11.03
N TYR A 409 -15.48 -1.44 10.57
CA TYR A 409 -15.54 -1.15 9.14
C TYR A 409 -14.24 -0.53 8.60
N LYS A 410 -13.76 0.54 9.26
CA LYS A 410 -12.53 1.26 8.93
C LYS A 410 -11.85 1.75 10.20
N MET A 411 -10.53 1.71 10.21
CA MET A 411 -9.70 2.24 11.29
C MET A 411 -8.49 2.98 10.70
N TRP A 412 -8.26 4.20 11.18
CA TRP A 412 -7.08 5.02 10.86
C TRP A 412 -6.10 4.97 12.05
N PRO A 413 -5.09 4.10 12.04
CA PRO A 413 -4.25 3.86 13.22
C PRO A 413 -3.37 5.07 13.57
N ALA A 414 -2.95 5.85 12.57
CA ALA A 414 -2.21 7.10 12.79
C ALA A 414 -3.06 8.19 13.49
N GLU A 415 -4.38 8.12 13.36
CA GLU A 415 -5.35 9.06 13.93
C GLU A 415 -6.07 8.50 15.18
N ASN A 416 -5.88 7.21 15.50
CA ASN A 416 -6.69 6.47 16.49
C ASN A 416 -8.20 6.64 16.28
N ARG A 417 -8.65 6.67 15.02
CA ARG A 417 -10.02 7.00 14.63
C ARG A 417 -10.71 5.84 13.92
N TYR A 418 -11.99 5.65 14.20
CA TYR A 418 -12.88 4.75 13.46
C TYR A 418 -13.80 5.52 12.53
N SER A 419 -14.42 4.83 11.57
CA SER A 419 -15.46 5.43 10.72
C SER A 419 -16.82 5.29 11.36
N ASP A 420 -17.66 6.32 11.16
CA ASP A 420 -19.09 6.30 11.49
C ASP A 420 -19.95 5.81 10.30
N GLU A 421 -19.31 5.36 9.23
CA GLU A 421 -19.97 4.82 8.04
C GLU A 421 -20.05 3.31 8.15
N TYR A 422 -20.95 2.70 7.36
CA TYR A 422 -20.98 1.26 7.24
C TYR A 422 -21.41 0.82 5.83
N ASN A 423 -20.90 -0.32 5.37
CA ASN A 423 -21.29 -0.89 4.08
C ASN A 423 -21.52 -2.40 4.23
N ILE A 424 -22.78 -2.83 4.08
CA ILE A 424 -23.20 -4.22 4.27
C ILE A 424 -22.62 -5.18 3.23
N VAL A 425 -22.40 -4.72 1.98
CA VAL A 425 -21.78 -5.55 0.91
C VAL A 425 -20.38 -5.97 1.33
N ARG A 426 -19.61 -5.01 1.84
CA ARG A 426 -18.25 -5.26 2.33
C ARG A 426 -18.24 -6.12 3.60
N HIS A 427 -19.26 -6.03 4.44
CA HIS A 427 -19.39 -6.90 5.59
C HIS A 427 -19.65 -8.36 5.22
N ALA A 428 -20.49 -8.61 4.22
CA ALA A 428 -20.84 -9.96 3.78
C ALA A 428 -19.61 -10.81 3.39
N LEU A 429 -18.51 -10.16 2.97
CA LEU A 429 -17.22 -10.78 2.66
C LEU A 429 -16.60 -11.51 3.87
N THR A 430 -16.92 -11.09 5.10
CA THR A 430 -16.34 -11.62 6.34
C THR A 430 -16.54 -13.11 6.50
N THR A 431 -17.75 -13.61 6.21
CA THR A 431 -18.09 -15.03 6.31
C THR A 431 -17.17 -15.84 5.42
N TRP A 432 -16.99 -15.40 4.18
CA TRP A 432 -16.17 -16.08 3.20
C TRP A 432 -14.69 -16.09 3.63
N ASN A 433 -14.16 -14.95 4.09
CA ASN A 433 -12.78 -14.84 4.52
C ASN A 433 -12.43 -15.70 5.73
N LEU A 434 -13.32 -15.77 6.72
CA LEU A 434 -13.09 -16.60 7.89
C LEU A 434 -13.11 -18.09 7.52
N VAL A 435 -13.95 -18.50 6.56
CA VAL A 435 -13.93 -19.87 6.03
C VAL A 435 -12.63 -20.17 5.28
N GLN A 436 -12.12 -19.24 4.48
CA GLN A 436 -10.82 -19.42 3.81
C GLN A 436 -9.66 -19.54 4.82
N ALA A 437 -9.68 -18.78 5.92
CA ALA A 437 -8.71 -18.95 7.00
C ALA A 437 -8.83 -20.33 7.67
N TYR A 438 -10.07 -20.80 7.91
CA TYR A 438 -10.35 -22.15 8.41
C TYR A 438 -9.80 -23.27 7.50
N GLN A 439 -9.81 -23.07 6.18
CA GLN A 439 -9.25 -24.05 5.23
C GLN A 439 -7.72 -24.18 5.34
N ILE A 440 -7.03 -23.15 5.85
CA ILE A 440 -5.60 -23.21 6.15
C ILE A 440 -5.35 -23.84 7.53
N ASP A 441 -6.06 -23.34 8.54
CA ASP A 441 -5.97 -23.80 9.92
C ASP A 441 -7.39 -24.01 10.48
N PRO A 442 -7.87 -25.26 10.62
CA PRO A 442 -9.26 -25.61 10.93
C PRO A 442 -9.61 -25.42 12.41
N ARG A 443 -9.36 -24.22 12.89
CA ARG A 443 -9.70 -23.75 14.22
C ARG A 443 -11.19 -23.38 14.32
N PRO A 444 -11.91 -23.86 15.36
CA PRO A 444 -13.35 -23.63 15.48
C PRO A 444 -13.72 -22.14 15.54
N GLU A 445 -12.83 -21.30 16.06
CA GLU A 445 -13.03 -19.85 16.20
C GLU A 445 -13.32 -19.17 14.86
N PHE A 446 -12.70 -19.65 13.77
CA PHE A 446 -12.96 -19.12 12.43
C PHE A 446 -14.38 -19.43 11.95
N ILE A 447 -14.86 -20.66 12.13
CA ILE A 447 -16.23 -21.05 11.76
C ILE A 447 -17.26 -20.34 12.64
N GLU A 448 -17.01 -20.25 13.94
CA GLU A 448 -17.86 -19.49 14.87
C GLU A 448 -17.93 -18.01 14.48
N GLY A 449 -16.79 -17.40 14.15
CA GLY A 449 -16.73 -16.03 13.63
C GLY A 449 -17.50 -15.87 12.31
N ALA A 450 -17.34 -16.81 11.37
CA ALA A 450 -18.02 -16.79 10.09
C ALA A 450 -19.54 -16.84 10.25
N ARG A 451 -20.04 -17.70 11.15
CA ARG A 451 -21.46 -17.80 11.50
C ARG A 451 -21.99 -16.50 12.12
N ARG A 452 -21.27 -15.91 13.08
CA ARG A 452 -21.67 -14.63 13.68
C ARG A 452 -21.75 -13.49 12.66
N ALA A 453 -20.77 -13.40 11.75
CA ALA A 453 -20.77 -12.40 10.69
C ALA A 453 -21.91 -12.62 9.69
N LEU A 454 -22.21 -13.88 9.36
CA LEU A 454 -23.35 -14.24 8.53
C LEU A 454 -24.67 -13.87 9.21
N ASP A 455 -24.85 -14.20 10.49
CA ASP A 455 -26.05 -13.88 11.26
C ASP A 455 -26.34 -12.37 11.27
N PHE A 456 -25.31 -11.55 11.48
CA PHE A 456 -25.45 -10.10 11.36
C PHE A 456 -25.92 -9.69 9.96
N THR A 457 -25.34 -10.26 8.91
CA THR A 457 -25.70 -9.95 7.52
C THR A 457 -27.15 -10.37 7.22
N LEU A 458 -27.56 -11.55 7.68
CA LEU A 458 -28.91 -12.09 7.52
C LEU A 458 -29.96 -11.39 8.39
N SER A 459 -29.56 -10.61 9.40
CA SER A 459 -30.49 -9.77 10.17
C SER A 459 -31.20 -8.70 9.32
N PHE A 460 -30.64 -8.38 8.14
CA PHE A 460 -31.21 -7.48 7.15
C PHE A 460 -31.96 -8.20 6.02
N ARG A 461 -32.12 -9.53 6.12
CA ARG A 461 -32.82 -10.32 5.11
C ARG A 461 -34.29 -9.93 5.02
N LYS A 462 -34.80 -9.85 3.78
CA LYS A 462 -36.22 -9.83 3.45
C LYS A 462 -36.53 -10.98 2.51
N ASP A 463 -37.74 -11.48 2.61
CA ASP A 463 -38.26 -12.61 1.85
C ASP A 463 -39.45 -12.13 1.00
N GLU A 464 -39.43 -12.42 -0.30
CA GLU A 464 -40.50 -12.09 -1.24
C GLU A 464 -40.73 -13.29 -2.15
N GLU A 465 -41.94 -13.87 -2.12
CA GLU A 465 -42.26 -15.08 -2.90
C GLU A 465 -41.20 -16.19 -2.73
N ASN A 466 -40.56 -16.61 -3.81
CA ASN A 466 -39.47 -17.60 -3.84
C ASN A 466 -38.05 -16.98 -3.76
N ARG A 467 -37.94 -15.67 -3.52
CA ARG A 467 -36.69 -14.89 -3.52
C ARG A 467 -36.36 -14.36 -2.12
N SER A 468 -35.08 -14.22 -1.82
CA SER A 468 -34.61 -13.55 -0.61
C SER A 468 -33.52 -12.56 -0.97
N PHE A 469 -33.45 -11.44 -0.26
CA PHE A 469 -32.46 -10.39 -0.50
C PHE A 469 -32.11 -9.65 0.80
N ILE A 470 -31.04 -8.87 0.78
CA ILE A 470 -30.54 -8.11 1.93
C ILE A 470 -30.89 -6.63 1.74
N ALA A 471 -31.68 -6.09 2.67
CA ALA A 471 -32.15 -4.71 2.64
C ALA A 471 -31.57 -3.91 3.82
N HIS A 472 -30.47 -3.19 3.58
CA HIS A 472 -29.82 -2.33 4.59
C HIS A 472 -30.12 -0.87 4.29
N GLU A 473 -30.67 -0.12 5.25
CA GLU A 473 -31.02 1.30 5.08
C GLU A 473 -31.93 1.58 3.85
N ASN A 474 -32.92 0.70 3.63
CA ASN A 474 -33.82 0.73 2.46
C ASN A 474 -33.14 0.58 1.09
N ASN A 475 -31.90 0.10 1.06
CA ASN A 475 -31.16 -0.15 -0.16
C ASN A 475 -30.90 -1.65 -0.32
N VAL A 476 -31.33 -2.23 -1.44
CA VAL A 476 -31.05 -3.63 -1.80
C VAL A 476 -30.01 -3.64 -2.91
N LYS A 477 -28.81 -4.10 -2.58
CA LYS A 477 -27.69 -4.21 -3.52
C LYS A 477 -27.50 -5.67 -3.88
N LEU A 478 -27.51 -6.01 -5.16
CA LEU A 478 -27.28 -7.39 -5.62
C LEU A 478 -25.96 -7.96 -5.06
N GLY A 479 -24.90 -7.13 -5.00
CA GLY A 479 -23.62 -7.46 -4.39
C GLY A 479 -23.74 -8.05 -2.98
N SER A 480 -24.62 -7.50 -2.12
CA SER A 480 -24.78 -8.03 -0.76
C SER A 480 -25.32 -9.47 -0.74
N VAL A 481 -26.20 -9.81 -1.68
CA VAL A 481 -26.81 -11.14 -1.81
C VAL A 481 -25.81 -12.14 -2.37
N VAL A 482 -25.12 -11.80 -3.46
CA VAL A 482 -24.21 -12.73 -4.14
C VAL A 482 -22.95 -13.01 -3.32
N ILE A 483 -22.41 -12.00 -2.61
CA ILE A 483 -21.30 -12.21 -1.68
C ILE A 483 -21.73 -13.08 -0.49
N ALA A 484 -22.89 -12.82 0.12
CA ALA A 484 -23.40 -13.63 1.22
C ALA A 484 -23.64 -15.09 0.77
N MET A 485 -24.16 -15.27 -0.45
CA MET A 485 -24.34 -16.58 -1.08
C MET A 485 -23.02 -17.34 -1.23
N MET A 486 -21.96 -16.70 -1.73
CA MET A 486 -20.63 -17.32 -1.85
C MET A 486 -20.05 -17.73 -0.49
N GLY A 487 -20.11 -16.84 0.51
CA GLY A 487 -19.68 -17.15 1.86
C GLY A 487 -20.48 -18.29 2.52
N MET A 488 -21.79 -18.35 2.28
CA MET A 488 -22.66 -19.44 2.75
C MET A 488 -22.33 -20.78 2.08
N ILE A 489 -22.05 -20.80 0.77
CA ILE A 489 -21.66 -22.01 0.03
C ILE A 489 -20.37 -22.59 0.62
N ASP A 490 -19.36 -21.75 0.83
CA ASP A 490 -18.09 -22.24 1.36
C ASP A 490 -18.19 -22.62 2.84
N LEU A 491 -19.00 -21.90 3.64
CA LEU A 491 -19.33 -22.32 5.00
C LEU A 491 -20.03 -23.69 5.02
N ALA A 492 -20.99 -23.90 4.11
CA ALA A 492 -21.71 -25.17 3.98
C ALA A 492 -20.77 -26.33 3.62
N ARG A 493 -19.84 -26.11 2.67
CA ARG A 493 -18.80 -27.07 2.30
C ARG A 493 -17.85 -27.36 3.45
N ALA A 494 -17.37 -26.33 4.15
CA ALA A 494 -16.38 -26.45 5.23
C ALA A 494 -16.91 -27.21 6.45
N THR A 495 -18.20 -27.07 6.78
CA THR A 495 -18.79 -27.74 7.96
C THR A 495 -19.71 -28.92 7.61
N GLY A 496 -19.95 -29.19 6.32
CA GLY A 496 -20.91 -30.20 5.86
C GLY A 496 -22.37 -29.92 6.21
N THR A 497 -22.71 -28.68 6.60
CA THR A 497 -24.08 -28.30 6.99
C THR A 497 -24.98 -28.16 5.75
N LYS A 498 -26.28 -28.38 5.96
CA LYS A 498 -27.34 -28.20 4.95
C LYS A 498 -28.37 -27.14 5.36
N GLU A 499 -28.12 -26.44 6.46
CA GLU A 499 -29.03 -25.44 7.03
C GLU A 499 -29.31 -24.26 6.08
N TYR A 500 -28.41 -24.02 5.12
CA TYR A 500 -28.46 -22.90 4.19
C TYR A 500 -29.10 -23.24 2.84
N ASP A 501 -29.38 -24.52 2.54
CA ASP A 501 -29.75 -24.98 1.19
C ASP A 501 -31.00 -24.27 0.64
N GLU A 502 -32.05 -24.12 1.46
CA GLU A 502 -33.26 -23.40 1.05
C GLU A 502 -32.96 -21.93 0.74
N LEU A 503 -32.19 -21.26 1.61
CA LEU A 503 -31.84 -19.86 1.45
C LEU A 503 -30.92 -19.63 0.24
N LEU A 504 -29.97 -20.54 -0.01
CA LEU A 504 -29.12 -20.52 -1.20
C LEU A 504 -29.94 -20.60 -2.47
N ASN A 505 -30.96 -21.46 -2.52
CA ASN A 505 -31.88 -21.49 -3.66
C ASN A 505 -32.60 -20.15 -3.82
N ARG A 506 -33.13 -19.56 -2.74
CA ARG A 506 -33.85 -18.27 -2.78
C ARG A 506 -32.96 -17.08 -3.18
N PHE A 507 -31.70 -17.08 -2.75
CA PHE A 507 -30.70 -16.10 -3.20
C PHE A 507 -30.36 -16.30 -4.68
N GLY A 508 -30.20 -17.55 -5.14
CA GLY A 508 -30.03 -17.87 -6.55
C GLY A 508 -31.20 -17.37 -7.42
N GLU A 509 -32.44 -17.63 -7.01
CA GLU A 509 -33.64 -17.12 -7.71
C GLU A 509 -33.66 -15.59 -7.79
N PHE A 510 -33.25 -14.90 -6.71
CA PHE A 510 -33.13 -13.45 -6.71
C PHE A 510 -32.03 -12.97 -7.68
N THR A 511 -30.86 -13.59 -7.67
CA THR A 511 -29.77 -13.25 -8.59
C THR A 511 -30.17 -13.41 -10.05
N VAL A 512 -30.87 -14.49 -10.40
CA VAL A 512 -31.40 -14.70 -11.76
C VAL A 512 -32.46 -13.65 -12.10
N PHE A 513 -33.34 -13.31 -11.15
CA PHE A 513 -34.35 -12.26 -11.32
C PHE A 513 -33.75 -10.88 -11.64
N MET A 514 -32.56 -10.57 -11.10
CA MET A 514 -31.86 -9.32 -11.36
C MET A 514 -31.19 -9.27 -12.75
N GLN A 515 -31.22 -10.34 -13.55
CA GLN A 515 -30.67 -10.31 -14.90
C GLN A 515 -31.68 -9.69 -15.89
N GLU A 516 -31.23 -8.67 -16.61
CA GLU A 516 -31.97 -8.05 -17.70
C GLU A 516 -32.04 -8.95 -18.94
N PRO A 517 -32.99 -8.72 -19.87
CA PRO A 517 -33.06 -9.46 -21.13
C PRO A 517 -31.77 -9.45 -21.96
N SER A 518 -30.98 -8.37 -21.82
CA SER A 518 -29.69 -8.13 -22.46
C SER A 518 -28.58 -9.09 -21.97
N GLY A 519 -28.72 -9.68 -20.78
CA GLY A 519 -27.67 -10.45 -20.11
C GLY A 519 -26.93 -9.68 -19.00
N ARG A 520 -27.11 -8.36 -18.94
CA ARG A 520 -26.60 -7.49 -17.87
C ARG A 520 -27.34 -7.79 -16.56
N PHE A 521 -26.65 -7.67 -15.42
CA PHE A 521 -27.30 -7.73 -14.11
C PHE A 521 -27.55 -6.32 -13.58
N ASP A 522 -28.76 -6.08 -13.09
CA ASP A 522 -29.10 -4.85 -12.39
C ASP A 522 -28.47 -4.84 -10.98
N PRO A 523 -27.64 -3.84 -10.63
CA PRO A 523 -26.99 -3.79 -9.33
C PRO A 523 -27.94 -3.44 -8.17
N TYR A 524 -29.11 -2.84 -8.43
CA TYR A 524 -29.97 -2.28 -7.38
C TYR A 524 -31.42 -2.72 -7.52
N TYR A 525 -31.99 -3.27 -6.45
CA TYR A 525 -33.43 -3.57 -6.37
C TYR A 525 -34.12 -2.55 -5.46
N VAL A 526 -34.45 -1.39 -6.02
CA VAL A 526 -34.99 -0.25 -5.27
C VAL A 526 -36.21 0.34 -5.96
N GLU A 527 -37.02 1.08 -5.19
CA GLU A 527 -38.17 1.81 -5.73
C GLU A 527 -37.72 2.88 -6.73
N ALA A 528 -38.62 3.25 -7.66
CA ALA A 528 -38.30 4.16 -8.76
C ALA A 528 -37.86 5.57 -8.34
N ASP A 529 -38.23 6.02 -7.14
CA ASP A 529 -37.83 7.32 -6.58
C ASP A 529 -36.53 7.25 -5.75
N HIS A 530 -35.93 6.06 -5.61
CA HIS A 530 -34.67 5.89 -4.90
C HIS A 530 -33.50 6.46 -5.73
N PRO A 531 -32.51 7.15 -5.11
CA PRO A 531 -31.32 7.67 -5.80
C PRO A 531 -30.45 6.67 -6.56
N TYR A 532 -30.75 5.36 -6.51
CA TYR A 532 -29.98 4.31 -7.18
C TYR A 532 -30.79 3.60 -8.27
N ALA A 533 -32.03 3.99 -8.53
CA ALA A 533 -32.94 3.27 -9.44
C ALA A 533 -32.45 3.20 -10.89
N GLU A 534 -31.62 4.15 -11.32
CA GLU A 534 -31.06 4.22 -12.69
C GLU A 534 -29.53 4.13 -12.70
N GLU A 535 -28.91 3.83 -11.55
CA GLU A 535 -27.46 3.81 -11.42
C GLU A 535 -26.89 2.51 -11.98
N VAL A 536 -25.86 2.63 -12.81
CA VAL A 536 -25.16 1.50 -13.43
C VAL A 536 -23.85 1.24 -12.68
N ASN A 537 -23.54 -0.04 -12.48
CA ASN A 537 -22.28 -0.47 -11.86
C ASN A 537 -21.87 -1.82 -12.45
N ASP A 538 -20.79 -1.84 -13.23
CA ASP A 538 -20.29 -3.03 -13.92
C ASP A 538 -19.32 -3.91 -13.08
N ILE A 539 -19.21 -3.66 -11.76
CA ILE A 539 -18.53 -4.55 -10.81
C ILE A 539 -19.42 -5.75 -10.45
N VAL A 540 -20.63 -5.47 -9.97
CA VAL A 540 -21.59 -6.45 -9.42
C VAL A 540 -21.98 -7.56 -10.42
N PRO A 541 -22.10 -7.28 -11.74
CA PRO A 541 -22.39 -8.32 -12.73
C PRO A 541 -21.39 -9.47 -12.74
N GLY A 542 -20.09 -9.20 -12.55
CA GLY A 542 -19.06 -10.24 -12.41
C GLY A 542 -19.23 -11.08 -11.13
N GLU A 543 -19.55 -10.43 -10.01
CA GLU A 543 -19.85 -11.11 -8.73
C GLU A 543 -21.05 -12.06 -8.87
N ALA A 544 -22.12 -11.61 -9.55
CA ALA A 544 -23.31 -12.40 -9.81
C ALA A 544 -23.03 -13.62 -10.69
N ALA A 545 -22.27 -13.44 -11.77
CA ALA A 545 -21.87 -14.52 -12.66
C ALA A 545 -21.06 -15.59 -11.90
N LEU A 546 -20.07 -15.17 -11.11
CA LEU A 546 -19.26 -16.07 -10.28
C LEU A 546 -20.12 -16.84 -9.26
N ALA A 547 -21.00 -16.13 -8.53
CA ALA A 547 -21.80 -16.74 -7.49
C ALA A 547 -22.78 -17.78 -8.03
N LEU A 548 -23.35 -17.57 -9.23
CA LEU A 548 -24.19 -18.56 -9.91
C LEU A 548 -23.41 -19.82 -10.32
N VAL A 549 -22.15 -19.70 -10.76
CA VAL A 549 -21.30 -20.87 -11.01
C VAL A 549 -21.01 -21.62 -9.71
N MET A 550 -20.67 -20.91 -8.64
CA MET A 550 -20.43 -21.55 -7.33
C MET A 550 -21.69 -22.27 -6.81
N LEU A 551 -22.87 -21.69 -7.02
CA LEU A 551 -24.14 -22.32 -6.65
C LEU A 551 -24.43 -23.57 -7.49
N TYR A 552 -24.10 -23.55 -8.79
CA TYR A 552 -24.13 -24.75 -9.63
C TYR A 552 -23.19 -25.84 -9.09
N GLU A 553 -21.94 -25.50 -8.78
CA GLU A 553 -20.98 -26.47 -8.22
C GLU A 553 -21.45 -27.04 -6.87
N TYR A 554 -22.19 -26.26 -6.08
CA TYR A 554 -22.73 -26.70 -4.79
C TYR A 554 -23.98 -27.59 -4.92
N THR A 555 -24.89 -27.26 -5.83
CA THR A 555 -26.22 -27.91 -5.94
C THR A 555 -26.31 -28.97 -7.05
N GLY A 556 -25.48 -28.86 -8.09
CA GLY A 556 -25.58 -29.63 -9.33
C GLY A 556 -26.72 -29.20 -10.27
N ASP A 557 -27.50 -28.17 -9.94
CA ASP A 557 -28.64 -27.73 -10.74
C ASP A 557 -28.22 -26.79 -11.86
N LYS A 558 -28.32 -27.29 -13.11
CA LYS A 558 -27.92 -26.57 -14.32
C LYS A 558 -28.69 -25.27 -14.55
N LYS A 559 -29.83 -25.04 -13.89
CA LYS A 559 -30.59 -23.79 -14.04
C LYS A 559 -29.75 -22.56 -13.67
N TRP A 560 -28.79 -22.71 -12.75
CA TRP A 560 -27.91 -21.62 -12.33
C TRP A 560 -26.88 -21.23 -13.40
N LEU A 561 -26.56 -22.11 -14.35
CA LEU A 561 -25.67 -21.79 -15.47
C LEU A 561 -26.40 -21.14 -16.66
N ALA A 562 -27.71 -21.32 -16.77
CA ALA A 562 -28.51 -20.83 -17.90
C ALA A 562 -28.39 -19.30 -18.17
N PRO A 563 -28.22 -18.42 -17.17
CA PRO A 563 -28.01 -16.98 -17.38
C PRO A 563 -26.66 -16.60 -18.00
N LEU A 564 -25.63 -17.42 -17.84
CA LEU A 564 -24.23 -17.01 -18.08
C LEU A 564 -23.84 -16.84 -19.55
N PRO A 565 -24.37 -17.62 -20.52
CA PRO A 565 -24.12 -17.34 -21.94
C PRO A 565 -24.47 -15.90 -22.33
N LYS A 566 -25.64 -15.40 -21.89
CA LYS A 566 -26.06 -14.01 -22.18
C LYS A 566 -25.17 -12.97 -21.52
N PHE A 567 -24.68 -13.26 -20.31
CA PHE A 567 -23.73 -12.38 -19.63
C PHE A 567 -22.46 -12.19 -20.48
N PHE A 568 -21.86 -13.29 -20.97
CA PHE A 568 -20.66 -13.20 -21.80
C PHE A 568 -20.95 -12.62 -23.20
N GLU A 569 -22.10 -12.93 -23.80
CA GLU A 569 -22.56 -12.32 -25.07
C GLU A 569 -22.69 -10.80 -24.98
N TYR A 570 -23.11 -10.27 -23.83
CA TYR A 570 -23.19 -8.83 -23.59
C TYR A 570 -21.82 -8.21 -23.32
N TYR A 571 -21.07 -8.76 -22.36
CA TYR A 571 -19.89 -8.09 -21.83
C TYR A 571 -18.64 -8.23 -22.70
N LYS A 572 -18.51 -9.29 -23.50
CA LYS A 572 -17.37 -9.45 -24.43
C LYS A 572 -17.28 -8.30 -25.45
N PRO A 573 -18.33 -8.00 -26.25
CA PRO A 573 -18.26 -6.85 -27.16
C PRO A 573 -18.22 -5.50 -26.42
N TRP A 574 -18.92 -5.36 -25.28
CA TRP A 574 -18.87 -4.15 -24.45
C TRP A 574 -17.44 -3.79 -24.00
N TRP A 575 -16.67 -4.80 -23.58
CA TRP A 575 -15.29 -4.64 -23.15
C TRP A 575 -14.37 -4.36 -24.34
N GLN A 576 -14.53 -5.11 -25.44
CA GLN A 576 -13.71 -4.95 -26.65
C GLN A 576 -13.87 -3.55 -27.28
N GLU A 577 -15.09 -3.01 -27.29
CA GLU A 577 -15.34 -1.65 -27.76
C GLU A 577 -14.56 -0.61 -26.96
N ARG A 578 -14.48 -0.77 -25.63
CA ARG A 578 -13.81 0.17 -24.73
C ARG A 578 -12.29 0.05 -24.78
N VAL A 579 -11.77 -1.17 -24.78
CA VAL A 579 -10.31 -1.39 -24.88
C VAL A 579 -9.77 -0.84 -26.21
N ALA A 580 -10.55 -0.91 -27.29
CA ALA A 580 -10.19 -0.35 -28.59
C ALA A 580 -10.04 1.18 -28.62
N LYS A 581 -10.51 1.91 -27.59
CA LYS A 581 -10.39 3.37 -27.46
C LYS A 581 -9.05 3.83 -26.88
N ILE A 582 -8.12 2.89 -26.65
CA ILE A 582 -6.77 3.22 -26.21
C ILE A 582 -6.11 4.25 -27.13
N ARG A 583 -5.39 5.19 -26.54
CA ARG A 583 -4.53 6.18 -27.22
C ARG A 583 -3.06 5.75 -27.04
N PRO A 584 -2.55 4.80 -27.85
CA PRO A 584 -1.19 4.26 -27.67
C PRO A 584 -0.09 5.30 -27.84
N GLU A 585 -0.39 6.39 -28.54
CA GLU A 585 0.51 7.51 -28.73
C GLU A 585 0.55 8.49 -27.55
N ALA A 586 -0.34 8.35 -26.56
CA ALA A 586 -0.44 9.22 -25.40
C ALA A 586 0.50 8.79 -24.24
N PRO A 587 0.85 9.70 -23.31
CA PRO A 587 1.63 9.35 -22.12
C PRO A 587 0.99 8.27 -21.25
N SER A 588 1.76 7.22 -20.95
CA SER A 588 1.30 6.09 -20.13
C SER A 588 1.50 6.34 -18.63
N PRO A 589 0.64 5.79 -17.75
CA PRO A 589 -0.66 5.16 -18.02
C PRO A 589 -1.84 6.15 -17.96
N HIS A 590 -1.60 7.40 -17.53
CA HIS A 590 -2.65 8.38 -17.25
C HIS A 590 -3.48 8.79 -18.48
N GLU A 591 -2.84 8.99 -19.62
CA GLU A 591 -3.48 9.55 -20.82
C GLU A 591 -3.93 8.47 -21.82
N THR A 592 -3.67 7.21 -21.54
CA THR A 592 -3.94 6.07 -22.45
C THR A 592 -5.43 5.86 -22.71
N TYR A 593 -6.27 6.21 -21.74
CA TYR A 593 -7.73 6.16 -21.83
C TYR A 593 -8.31 7.46 -21.27
N ASP A 594 -9.54 7.83 -21.64
CA ASP A 594 -10.27 8.78 -20.81
C ASP A 594 -10.59 8.16 -19.45
N THR A 595 -10.85 9.02 -18.46
CA THR A 595 -11.06 8.58 -17.08
C THR A 595 -12.26 7.65 -16.91
N ASN A 596 -13.33 7.82 -17.69
CA ASN A 596 -14.54 7.02 -17.53
C ASN A 596 -14.35 5.62 -18.13
N ASP A 597 -13.86 5.52 -19.37
CA ASP A 597 -13.58 4.22 -20.00
C ASP A 597 -12.56 3.43 -19.16
N ARG A 598 -11.54 4.10 -18.65
CA ARG A 598 -10.60 3.50 -17.70
C ARG A 598 -11.31 2.94 -16.47
N LEU A 599 -12.12 3.75 -15.78
CA LEU A 599 -12.78 3.36 -14.53
C LEU A 599 -13.75 2.20 -14.75
N GLU A 600 -14.47 2.17 -15.86
CA GLU A 600 -15.37 1.06 -16.21
C GLU A 600 -14.58 -0.24 -16.46
N LEU A 601 -13.50 -0.18 -17.25
CA LEU A 601 -12.68 -1.36 -17.57
C LEU A 601 -12.03 -1.98 -16.32
N VAL A 602 -11.42 -1.16 -15.45
CA VAL A 602 -10.74 -1.66 -14.24
C VAL A 602 -11.72 -2.19 -13.19
N GLN A 603 -12.95 -1.68 -13.16
CA GLN A 603 -13.99 -2.14 -12.25
C GLN A 603 -14.60 -3.48 -12.70
N PHE A 604 -14.79 -3.64 -14.01
CA PHE A 604 -15.32 -4.86 -14.62
C PHE A 604 -14.34 -6.05 -14.54
N GLY A 605 -13.04 -5.78 -14.72
CA GLY A 605 -12.02 -6.79 -14.98
C GLY A 605 -11.98 -7.96 -13.98
N PRO A 606 -11.68 -7.72 -12.69
CA PRO A 606 -11.31 -8.80 -11.78
C PRO A 606 -12.36 -9.88 -11.58
N TRP A 607 -13.58 -9.47 -11.22
CA TRP A 607 -14.69 -10.40 -10.97
C TRP A 607 -15.11 -11.14 -12.24
N SER A 608 -15.01 -10.49 -13.40
CA SER A 608 -15.32 -11.12 -14.68
C SER A 608 -14.29 -12.19 -15.06
N VAL A 609 -13.01 -11.98 -14.73
CA VAL A 609 -11.98 -13.01 -14.88
C VAL A 609 -12.21 -14.16 -13.91
N MET A 610 -12.57 -13.89 -12.66
CA MET A 610 -12.94 -14.93 -11.69
C MET A 610 -14.16 -15.74 -12.17
N ALA A 611 -15.19 -15.08 -12.70
CA ALA A 611 -16.36 -15.72 -13.28
C ALA A 611 -16.01 -16.57 -14.50
N ALA A 612 -15.15 -16.06 -15.41
CA ALA A 612 -14.66 -16.81 -16.57
C ALA A 612 -13.87 -18.06 -16.14
N ASN A 613 -12.98 -17.94 -15.16
CA ASN A 613 -12.23 -19.05 -14.59
C ASN A 613 -13.16 -20.12 -14.00
N ALA A 614 -14.15 -19.72 -13.20
CA ALA A 614 -15.13 -20.63 -12.61
C ALA A 614 -16.01 -21.29 -13.68
N TYR A 615 -16.54 -20.51 -14.64
CA TYR A 615 -17.39 -21.03 -15.71
C TYR A 615 -16.64 -22.05 -16.57
N HIS A 616 -15.43 -21.71 -17.04
CA HIS A 616 -14.60 -22.63 -17.81
C HIS A 616 -14.32 -23.93 -17.04
N ARG A 617 -14.11 -23.88 -15.72
CA ARG A 617 -13.90 -25.09 -14.90
C ARG A 617 -15.05 -26.08 -14.98
N VAL A 618 -16.29 -25.62 -15.16
CA VAL A 618 -17.48 -26.48 -15.18
C VAL A 618 -18.01 -26.76 -16.59
N THR A 619 -17.70 -25.93 -17.58
CA THR A 619 -18.22 -26.07 -18.95
C THR A 619 -17.16 -26.46 -19.99
N GLY A 620 -15.89 -26.16 -19.76
CA GLY A 620 -14.83 -26.26 -20.78
C GLY A 620 -14.96 -25.24 -21.91
N ASP A 621 -15.64 -24.10 -21.68
CA ASP A 621 -15.82 -23.08 -22.71
C ASP A 621 -14.53 -22.28 -22.97
N GLU A 622 -13.85 -22.63 -24.07
CA GLU A 622 -12.57 -22.04 -24.48
C GLU A 622 -12.69 -20.57 -24.92
N GLU A 623 -13.85 -20.14 -25.43
CA GLU A 623 -14.05 -18.74 -25.85
C GLU A 623 -14.19 -17.80 -24.65
N VAL A 624 -14.83 -18.29 -23.58
CA VAL A 624 -14.86 -17.60 -22.29
C VAL A 624 -13.49 -17.62 -21.63
N ALA A 625 -12.77 -18.75 -21.70
CA ALA A 625 -11.41 -18.83 -21.18
C ALA A 625 -10.49 -17.78 -21.84
N LYS A 626 -10.50 -17.71 -23.17
CA LYS A 626 -9.75 -16.72 -23.93
C LYS A 626 -10.11 -15.29 -23.53
N PHE A 627 -11.40 -14.97 -23.39
CA PHE A 627 -11.84 -13.65 -22.95
C PHE A 627 -11.34 -13.31 -21.54
N GLY A 628 -11.43 -14.23 -20.59
CA GLY A 628 -10.90 -14.02 -19.23
C GLY A 628 -9.39 -13.75 -19.22
N LEU A 629 -8.61 -14.51 -20.00
CA LEU A 629 -7.17 -14.28 -20.12
C LEU A 629 -6.84 -12.94 -20.80
N GLU A 630 -7.62 -12.53 -21.81
CA GLU A 630 -7.48 -11.25 -22.50
C GLU A 630 -7.66 -10.06 -21.53
N VAL A 631 -8.74 -10.09 -20.72
CA VAL A 631 -9.03 -9.06 -19.71
C VAL A 631 -7.93 -8.98 -18.65
N ALA A 632 -7.47 -10.14 -18.14
CA ALA A 632 -6.43 -10.18 -17.13
C ALA A 632 -5.09 -9.67 -17.64
N ARG A 633 -4.70 -10.04 -18.87
CA ARG A 633 -3.49 -9.56 -19.52
C ARG A 633 -3.50 -8.04 -19.67
N TRP A 634 -4.62 -7.47 -20.10
CA TRP A 634 -4.78 -6.02 -20.22
C TRP A 634 -4.56 -5.30 -18.88
N MET A 635 -5.07 -5.83 -17.76
CA MET A 635 -4.86 -5.22 -16.44
C MET A 635 -3.37 -5.17 -16.07
N VAL A 636 -2.65 -6.27 -16.29
CA VAL A 636 -1.19 -6.37 -16.03
C VAL A 636 -0.43 -5.38 -16.92
N GLU A 637 -0.59 -5.48 -18.24
CA GLU A 637 0.21 -4.72 -19.22
C GLU A 637 -0.08 -3.22 -19.20
N THR A 638 -1.26 -2.80 -18.72
CA THR A 638 -1.64 -1.38 -18.70
C THR A 638 -1.31 -0.69 -17.37
N TYR A 639 -1.38 -1.42 -16.25
CA TYR A 639 -1.39 -0.78 -14.93
C TYR A 639 -0.47 -1.42 -13.88
N GLU A 640 0.05 -2.63 -14.05
CA GLU A 640 0.96 -3.21 -13.06
C GLU A 640 2.34 -2.57 -13.15
N TYR A 641 2.92 -2.21 -12.00
CA TYR A 641 4.35 -1.93 -11.89
C TYR A 641 5.07 -3.26 -11.76
N THR A 642 5.72 -3.70 -12.82
CA THR A 642 6.42 -4.99 -12.84
C THR A 642 7.86 -4.86 -12.36
N GLY A 643 8.53 -5.98 -12.13
CA GLY A 643 9.97 -5.98 -11.85
C GLY A 643 10.84 -5.30 -12.93
N GLU A 644 10.34 -5.11 -14.14
CA GLU A 644 11.10 -4.55 -15.28
C GLU A 644 10.93 -3.04 -15.44
N ASP A 645 9.73 -2.52 -15.18
CA ASP A 645 9.35 -1.14 -15.47
C ASP A 645 8.99 -0.32 -14.23
N SER A 646 9.05 -0.91 -13.04
CA SER A 646 8.73 -0.18 -11.81
C SER A 646 9.68 1.01 -11.54
N PRO A 647 9.14 2.21 -11.22
CA PRO A 647 9.96 3.37 -10.85
C PRO A 647 10.67 3.20 -9.50
N TRP A 648 10.13 2.34 -8.62
CA TRP A 648 10.67 2.09 -7.28
C TRP A 648 10.67 0.59 -6.93
N PRO A 649 11.64 0.10 -6.16
CA PRO A 649 11.70 -1.33 -5.79
C PRO A 649 10.50 -1.80 -4.96
N ASP A 650 9.85 -0.91 -4.21
CA ASP A 650 8.67 -1.22 -3.40
C ASP A 650 7.35 -1.12 -4.17
N TYR A 651 7.35 -0.54 -5.37
CA TYR A 651 6.17 -0.47 -6.24
C TYR A 651 5.88 -1.80 -6.95
N VAL A 652 6.87 -2.69 -7.09
CA VAL A 652 6.74 -3.96 -7.83
C VAL A 652 5.56 -4.79 -7.30
N GLY A 653 4.64 -5.14 -8.21
CA GLY A 653 3.36 -5.82 -7.92
C GLY A 653 2.21 -4.89 -7.55
N GLY A 654 2.49 -3.60 -7.37
CA GLY A 654 1.49 -2.56 -7.21
C GLY A 654 0.88 -2.18 -8.56
N TYR A 655 -0.30 -1.56 -8.53
CA TYR A 655 -0.96 -1.10 -9.76
C TYR A 655 -1.20 0.40 -9.74
N TYR A 656 -1.03 1.05 -10.88
CA TYR A 656 -1.38 2.45 -11.07
C TYR A 656 -2.88 2.69 -10.86
N LYS A 657 -3.21 3.74 -10.09
CA LYS A 657 -4.59 4.13 -9.82
C LYS A 657 -4.91 5.56 -10.23
N LEU A 658 -4.13 6.54 -9.79
CA LEU A 658 -4.34 7.95 -10.08
C LEU A 658 -2.97 8.64 -10.12
N PRO A 659 -2.84 9.77 -10.85
CA PRO A 659 -1.62 10.58 -10.80
C PRO A 659 -1.32 11.03 -9.38
N GLY A 660 -0.05 10.95 -8.98
CA GLY A 660 0.41 11.39 -7.66
C GLY A 660 -0.03 10.51 -6.48
N GLU A 661 -0.83 9.46 -6.69
CA GLU A 661 -1.16 8.49 -5.65
C GLU A 661 -0.16 7.33 -5.69
N LEU A 662 0.43 6.99 -4.55
CA LEU A 662 1.27 5.80 -4.42
C LEU A 662 0.46 4.53 -4.72
N PRO A 663 1.11 3.44 -5.20
CA PRO A 663 0.50 2.12 -5.25
C PRO A 663 -0.31 1.77 -3.99
N ALA A 664 -1.47 1.17 -4.22
CA ALA A 664 -2.51 1.06 -3.23
C ALA A 664 -3.30 -0.24 -3.41
N MET A 665 -4.28 -0.44 -2.53
CA MET A 665 -4.98 -1.72 -2.37
C MET A 665 -5.67 -2.23 -3.62
N GLN A 666 -5.94 -1.38 -4.63
CA GLN A 666 -6.46 -1.81 -5.93
C GLN A 666 -5.60 -2.89 -6.58
N ALA A 667 -4.31 -2.95 -6.27
CA ALA A 667 -3.44 -4.04 -6.70
C ALA A 667 -4.03 -5.41 -6.35
N PHE A 668 -4.73 -5.54 -5.21
CA PHE A 668 -5.38 -6.78 -4.79
C PHE A 668 -6.78 -6.96 -5.38
N CYS A 669 -7.45 -5.87 -5.75
CA CYS A 669 -8.64 -5.98 -6.60
C CYS A 669 -8.25 -6.52 -7.96
N TYR A 670 -7.12 -6.13 -8.55
CA TYR A 670 -6.67 -6.70 -9.83
C TYR A 670 -6.05 -8.08 -9.64
N GLY A 671 -5.32 -8.27 -8.54
CA GLY A 671 -4.67 -9.50 -8.13
C GLY A 671 -5.60 -10.71 -8.03
N GLU A 672 -6.84 -10.54 -7.59
CA GLU A 672 -7.82 -11.64 -7.56
C GLU A 672 -8.21 -12.09 -8.97
N GLY A 673 -8.26 -11.16 -9.93
CA GLY A 673 -8.45 -11.46 -11.34
C GLY A 673 -7.23 -12.12 -11.98
N THR A 674 -6.02 -11.60 -11.77
CA THR A 674 -4.79 -12.17 -12.35
C THR A 674 -4.45 -13.53 -11.75
N ALA A 675 -4.73 -13.75 -10.46
CA ALA A 675 -4.64 -15.06 -9.82
C ALA A 675 -5.65 -16.06 -10.40
N ALA A 676 -6.89 -15.64 -10.66
CA ALA A 676 -7.87 -16.47 -11.36
C ALA A 676 -7.42 -16.80 -12.79
N ALA A 677 -6.81 -15.85 -13.49
CA ALA A 677 -6.24 -16.04 -14.83
C ALA A 677 -5.07 -17.03 -14.81
N TYR A 678 -4.22 -17.02 -13.77
CA TYR A 678 -3.17 -18.03 -13.63
C TYR A 678 -3.76 -19.45 -13.54
N ALA A 679 -4.75 -19.66 -12.67
CA ALA A 679 -5.45 -20.95 -12.57
C ALA A 679 -6.15 -21.34 -13.89
N LEU A 680 -6.72 -20.37 -14.60
CA LEU A 680 -7.37 -20.56 -15.89
C LEU A 680 -6.36 -20.94 -16.98
N ALA A 681 -5.22 -20.25 -17.06
CA ALA A 681 -4.15 -20.53 -18.01
C ALA A 681 -3.59 -21.93 -17.81
N LEU A 682 -3.36 -22.38 -16.57
CA LEU A 682 -2.92 -23.75 -16.30
C LEU A 682 -3.85 -24.82 -16.91
N ARG A 683 -5.15 -24.53 -17.05
CA ARG A 683 -6.14 -25.47 -17.60
C ARG A 683 -6.39 -25.28 -19.10
N ALA A 684 -6.52 -24.04 -19.58
CA ALA A 684 -6.97 -23.71 -20.94
C ALA A 684 -5.83 -23.34 -21.89
N ASP A 685 -4.79 -22.65 -21.39
CA ASP A 685 -3.64 -22.21 -22.20
C ASP A 685 -2.35 -22.17 -21.36
N PRO A 686 -1.70 -23.33 -21.14
CA PRO A 686 -0.52 -23.41 -20.29
C PRO A 686 0.66 -22.55 -20.77
N SER A 687 0.66 -22.10 -22.03
CA SER A 687 1.71 -21.23 -22.57
C SER A 687 1.70 -19.84 -21.92
N GLN A 688 0.55 -19.40 -21.43
CA GLN A 688 0.39 -18.11 -20.73
C GLN A 688 0.58 -18.21 -19.22
N ALA A 689 0.63 -19.43 -18.65
CA ALA A 689 0.75 -19.62 -17.21
C ALA A 689 2.00 -18.93 -16.59
N PRO A 690 3.20 -18.97 -17.20
CA PRO A 690 4.37 -18.28 -16.64
C PRO A 690 4.22 -16.76 -16.55
N PHE A 691 3.48 -16.15 -17.47
CA PHE A 691 3.20 -14.72 -17.45
C PHE A 691 2.32 -14.35 -16.26
N PHE A 692 1.20 -15.05 -16.08
CA PHE A 692 0.27 -14.79 -14.98
C PHE A 692 0.85 -15.21 -13.62
N GLU A 693 1.67 -16.25 -13.58
CA GLU A 693 2.39 -16.66 -12.37
C GLU A 693 3.29 -15.51 -11.89
N LYS A 694 4.18 -15.01 -12.75
CA LYS A 694 5.12 -13.93 -12.39
C LYS A 694 4.39 -12.67 -11.95
N ALA A 695 3.43 -12.19 -12.75
CA ALA A 695 2.65 -10.99 -12.46
C ALA A 695 1.89 -11.12 -11.13
N THR A 696 1.17 -12.22 -10.94
CA THR A 696 0.42 -12.44 -9.70
C THR A 696 1.35 -12.59 -8.49
N ARG A 697 2.50 -13.25 -8.63
CA ARG A 697 3.47 -13.41 -7.54
C ARG A 697 4.11 -12.07 -7.15
N GLU A 698 4.38 -11.19 -8.12
CA GLU A 698 4.77 -9.80 -7.86
C GLU A 698 3.65 -9.07 -7.09
N THR A 699 2.39 -9.20 -7.52
CA THR A 699 1.24 -8.64 -6.77
C THR A 699 1.12 -9.18 -5.33
N VAL A 700 1.35 -10.48 -5.13
CA VAL A 700 1.40 -11.09 -3.79
C VAL A 700 2.52 -10.48 -2.94
N ARG A 701 3.71 -10.26 -3.52
CA ARG A 701 4.82 -9.56 -2.85
C ARG A 701 4.39 -8.20 -2.32
N PHE A 702 3.72 -7.41 -3.15
CA PHE A 702 3.16 -6.11 -2.78
C PHE A 702 2.11 -6.25 -1.66
N GLY A 703 1.30 -7.31 -1.69
CA GLY A 703 0.31 -7.66 -0.66
C GLY A 703 0.91 -7.91 0.70
N LEU A 704 1.96 -8.74 0.77
CA LEU A 704 2.71 -8.99 2.00
C LEU A 704 3.30 -7.69 2.57
N MET A 705 3.78 -6.79 1.71
CA MET A 705 4.31 -5.49 2.15
C MET A 705 3.21 -4.55 2.69
N MET A 706 1.99 -4.66 2.18
CA MET A 706 0.84 -3.82 2.55
C MET A 706 0.07 -4.32 3.78
N GLN A 707 0.18 -5.62 4.11
CA GLN A 707 -0.40 -6.18 5.32
C GLN A 707 0.35 -5.71 6.57
N PHE A 708 -0.34 -5.41 7.67
CA PHE A 708 0.30 -5.07 8.93
C PHE A 708 0.80 -6.31 9.68
N ASP A 709 2.09 -6.36 9.99
CA ASP A 709 2.69 -7.34 10.89
C ASP A 709 3.31 -6.68 12.14
N ASP A 710 4.02 -7.45 12.96
CA ASP A 710 4.75 -6.93 14.13
C ASP A 710 5.72 -5.79 13.83
N LEU A 711 6.34 -5.80 12.65
CA LEU A 711 7.36 -4.85 12.23
C LEU A 711 6.77 -3.62 11.56
N GLN A 712 5.49 -3.63 11.23
CA GLN A 712 4.78 -2.53 10.58
C GLN A 712 3.85 -1.78 11.54
N ILE A 713 3.42 -2.39 12.64
CA ILE A 713 2.55 -1.71 13.63
C ILE A 713 3.30 -0.84 14.66
N TYR A 714 4.64 -0.82 14.60
CA TYR A 714 5.49 -0.04 15.51
C TYR A 714 5.18 1.46 15.67
N PRO A 715 4.54 2.18 14.71
CA PRO A 715 4.22 3.59 14.90
C PRO A 715 2.87 3.87 15.59
N PHE A 716 2.08 2.83 15.90
CA PHE A 716 0.68 3.00 16.29
C PHE A 716 0.40 2.51 17.72
N THR A 717 -0.22 3.37 18.51
CA THR A 717 -0.65 3.08 19.89
C THR A 717 -1.72 1.99 19.98
N ARG A 718 -2.43 1.75 18.88
CA ARG A 718 -3.47 0.71 18.74
C ARG A 718 -3.12 -0.26 17.61
N GLY A 719 -1.83 -0.57 17.48
CA GLY A 719 -1.29 -1.41 16.41
C GLY A 719 -1.93 -2.80 16.34
N ASP A 720 -2.24 -3.41 17.48
CA ASP A 720 -2.83 -4.76 17.52
C ASP A 720 -4.23 -4.85 16.90
N GLU A 721 -4.95 -3.74 16.78
CA GLU A 721 -6.27 -3.70 16.11
C GLU A 721 -6.14 -3.77 14.58
N VAL A 722 -5.02 -3.30 14.02
CA VAL A 722 -4.76 -3.32 12.57
C VAL A 722 -3.86 -4.47 12.15
N ARG A 723 -3.19 -5.15 13.09
CA ARG A 723 -2.35 -6.33 12.82
C ARG A 723 -3.10 -7.37 11.99
N GLY A 724 -2.53 -7.80 10.87
CA GLY A 724 -3.12 -8.70 9.89
C GLY A 724 -4.05 -8.03 8.86
N GLY A 725 -4.45 -6.78 9.08
CA GLY A 725 -5.20 -5.99 8.12
C GLY A 725 -4.31 -5.38 7.04
N THR A 726 -4.91 -5.07 5.89
CA THR A 726 -4.24 -4.45 4.73
C THR A 726 -4.49 -2.95 4.72
N ARG A 727 -3.43 -2.14 4.59
CA ARG A 727 -3.56 -0.68 4.48
C ARG A 727 -4.03 -0.23 3.10
N TYR A 728 -4.53 0.99 2.99
CA TYR A 728 -5.04 1.55 1.75
C TYR A 728 -3.95 1.84 0.72
N THR A 729 -2.97 2.71 1.04
CA THR A 729 -1.80 3.00 0.19
C THR A 729 -0.53 2.83 1.00
N MET A 730 0.64 2.85 0.36
CA MET A 730 1.91 2.78 1.08
C MET A 730 2.12 3.89 2.13
N ASN A 731 1.46 5.04 1.98
CA ASN A 731 1.50 6.16 2.93
C ASN A 731 0.15 6.51 3.58
N GLU A 732 -0.93 5.77 3.31
CA GLU A 732 -2.22 5.92 3.99
C GLU A 732 -2.54 4.64 4.75
N THR A 733 -2.28 4.68 6.07
CA THR A 733 -2.31 3.52 6.96
C THR A 733 -3.72 3.04 7.31
N LYS A 734 -4.77 3.60 6.70
CA LYS A 734 -6.17 3.21 6.94
C LYS A 734 -6.38 1.75 6.55
N VAL A 735 -6.99 0.98 7.43
CA VAL A 735 -7.53 -0.35 7.13
C VAL A 735 -9.02 -0.25 6.90
N ARG A 736 -9.55 -0.98 5.92
CA ARG A 736 -10.98 -1.17 5.67
C ARG A 736 -11.23 -2.65 5.41
N ILE A 737 -12.40 -3.13 5.83
CA ILE A 737 -12.75 -4.54 5.77
C ILE A 737 -12.59 -5.18 4.37
N ASP A 738 -12.90 -4.47 3.29
CA ASP A 738 -12.75 -4.96 1.91
C ASP A 738 -11.28 -4.98 1.45
N TYR A 739 -10.40 -4.14 2.01
CA TYR A 739 -8.96 -4.21 1.68
C TYR A 739 -8.37 -5.53 2.15
N VAL A 740 -8.79 -5.98 3.34
CA VAL A 740 -8.39 -7.27 3.91
C VAL A 740 -8.97 -8.42 3.08
N TYR A 741 -10.23 -8.27 2.63
CA TYR A 741 -10.85 -9.20 1.68
C TYR A 741 -10.02 -9.37 0.40
N HIS A 742 -9.83 -8.32 -0.39
CA HIS A 742 -9.23 -8.44 -1.72
C HIS A 742 -7.78 -8.96 -1.64
N ALA A 743 -7.03 -8.53 -0.61
CA ALA A 743 -5.70 -9.07 -0.34
C ALA A 743 -5.75 -10.58 -0.07
N GLN A 744 -6.64 -11.03 0.82
CA GLN A 744 -6.79 -12.45 1.13
C GLN A 744 -7.29 -13.26 -0.09
N SER A 745 -8.24 -12.73 -0.86
CA SER A 745 -8.76 -13.33 -2.10
C SER A 745 -7.62 -13.59 -3.11
N THR A 746 -6.76 -12.59 -3.34
CA THR A 746 -5.57 -12.72 -4.19
C THR A 746 -4.64 -13.83 -3.68
N LEU A 747 -4.36 -13.82 -2.37
CA LEU A 747 -3.47 -14.79 -1.72
C LEU A 747 -3.99 -16.23 -1.84
N VAL A 748 -5.28 -16.45 -1.56
CA VAL A 748 -5.91 -17.78 -1.64
C VAL A 748 -5.91 -18.28 -3.08
N GLN A 749 -6.29 -17.44 -4.04
CA GLN A 749 -6.36 -17.85 -5.44
C GLN A 749 -4.96 -18.17 -6.02
N TYR A 750 -3.95 -17.36 -5.71
CA TYR A 750 -2.57 -17.65 -6.13
C TYR A 750 -2.08 -18.94 -5.49
N ARG A 751 -2.27 -19.10 -4.17
CA ARG A 751 -1.90 -20.33 -3.44
C ARG A 751 -2.49 -21.55 -4.12
N ASP A 752 -3.79 -21.56 -4.38
CA ASP A 752 -4.49 -22.73 -4.90
C ASP A 752 -4.02 -23.06 -6.32
N ALA A 753 -3.81 -22.04 -7.18
CA ALA A 753 -3.23 -22.22 -8.51
C ALA A 753 -1.79 -22.78 -8.44
N ALA A 754 -0.93 -22.16 -7.65
CA ALA A 754 0.48 -22.52 -7.49
C ALA A 754 0.68 -23.95 -6.98
N LEU A 755 -0.20 -24.44 -6.09
CA LEU A 755 -0.16 -25.83 -5.62
C LEU A 755 -0.41 -26.81 -6.77
N THR A 756 -1.27 -26.46 -7.73
CA THR A 756 -1.59 -27.31 -8.88
C THR A 756 -0.59 -27.24 -10.03
N ASP A 757 0.25 -26.20 -10.11
CA ASP A 757 1.19 -26.01 -11.22
C ASP A 757 2.41 -26.94 -11.13
N PRO A 758 2.57 -27.96 -12.00
CA PRO A 758 3.71 -28.88 -11.92
C PRO A 758 5.07 -28.24 -12.21
N ASN A 759 5.11 -27.05 -12.81
CA ASN A 759 6.34 -26.39 -13.24
C ASN A 759 6.91 -25.40 -12.21
N LEU A 760 6.14 -25.08 -11.16
CA LEU A 760 6.56 -24.11 -10.17
C LEU A 760 7.71 -24.68 -9.30
N PRO A 761 8.77 -23.90 -9.00
CA PRO A 761 9.91 -24.40 -8.26
C PRO A 761 9.54 -24.94 -6.86
N PRO A 762 10.18 -26.04 -6.38
CA PRO A 762 9.88 -26.63 -5.09
C PRO A 762 9.98 -25.67 -3.90
N GLU A 763 10.92 -24.73 -3.95
CA GLU A 763 11.12 -23.69 -2.93
C GLU A 763 9.92 -22.76 -2.80
N VAL A 764 9.24 -22.44 -3.90
CA VAL A 764 8.04 -21.60 -3.88
C VAL A 764 6.88 -22.38 -3.27
N LYS A 765 6.78 -23.69 -3.56
CA LYS A 765 5.70 -24.56 -3.07
C LYS A 765 5.83 -24.99 -1.62
N ARG A 766 7.02 -24.90 -1.03
CA ARG A 766 7.30 -25.45 0.30
C ARG A 766 6.54 -24.68 1.38
N SER A 767 5.84 -25.40 2.26
CA SER A 767 5.21 -24.82 3.45
C SER A 767 5.42 -25.69 4.70
N PRO A 768 6.48 -25.44 5.48
CA PRO A 768 6.66 -26.07 6.79
C PRO A 768 5.49 -25.83 7.74
N LEU A 769 4.83 -24.66 7.63
CA LEU A 769 3.63 -24.35 8.40
C LEU A 769 2.53 -25.37 8.14
N ARG A 770 2.30 -25.73 6.87
CA ARG A 770 1.30 -26.74 6.51
C ARG A 770 1.65 -28.10 7.10
N ASP A 771 2.91 -28.52 6.96
CA ASP A 771 3.39 -29.78 7.54
C ASP A 771 3.16 -29.83 9.06
N GLU A 772 3.41 -28.71 9.76
CA GLU A 772 3.17 -28.56 11.20
C GLU A 772 1.68 -28.63 11.56
N LEU A 773 0.81 -27.93 10.82
CA LEU A 773 -0.63 -27.92 11.03
C LEU A 773 -1.26 -29.30 10.78
N GLU A 774 -0.88 -29.98 9.70
CA GLU A 774 -1.34 -31.34 9.39
C GLU A 774 -0.93 -32.33 10.49
N ALA A 775 0.31 -32.23 10.99
CA ALA A 775 0.78 -33.05 12.09
C ALA A 775 0.01 -32.78 13.40
N ALA A 776 -0.27 -31.51 13.70
CA ALA A 776 -1.05 -31.10 14.87
C ALA A 776 -2.51 -31.62 14.79
N GLN A 777 -3.14 -31.52 13.62
CA GLN A 777 -4.49 -32.03 13.37
C GLN A 777 -4.56 -33.54 13.53
N LYS A 778 -3.61 -34.29 12.96
CA LYS A 778 -3.55 -35.74 13.11
C LYS A 778 -3.44 -36.14 14.58
N LYS A 779 -2.58 -35.47 15.35
CA LYS A 779 -2.43 -35.70 16.79
C LYS A 779 -3.71 -35.39 17.57
N ALA A 780 -4.42 -34.30 17.21
CA ALA A 780 -5.68 -33.95 17.83
C ALA A 780 -6.78 -34.98 17.52
N ALA A 781 -6.86 -35.46 16.28
CA ALA A 781 -7.80 -36.51 15.87
C ALA A 781 -7.54 -37.84 16.59
N GLU A 782 -6.27 -38.25 16.71
CA GLU A 782 -5.87 -39.43 17.48
C GLU A 782 -6.24 -39.30 18.97
N ALA A 783 -6.02 -38.12 19.57
CA ALA A 783 -6.41 -37.84 20.95
C ALA A 783 -7.94 -37.86 21.16
N ALA A 784 -8.71 -37.28 20.22
CA ALA A 784 -10.17 -37.30 20.26
C ALA A 784 -10.73 -38.73 20.11
N ALA A 785 -10.17 -39.53 19.20
CA ALA A 785 -10.53 -40.93 19.04
C ALA A 785 -10.20 -41.76 20.29
N ALA A 786 -9.04 -41.51 20.92
CA ALA A 786 -8.66 -42.17 22.18
C ALA A 786 -9.58 -41.77 23.34
N ALA A 787 -9.98 -40.49 23.43
CA ALA A 787 -10.94 -40.03 24.43
C ALA A 787 -12.33 -40.67 24.26
N ALA A 788 -12.81 -40.78 23.01
CA ALA A 788 -14.07 -41.45 22.69
C ALA A 788 -14.03 -42.97 22.95
N ALA A 789 -12.86 -43.61 22.77
CA ALA A 789 -12.65 -45.02 23.10
C ALA A 789 -12.48 -45.27 24.62
N GLY A 790 -11.98 -44.27 25.37
CA GLY A 790 -11.80 -44.33 26.83
C GLY A 790 -13.09 -44.11 27.63
N THR A 791 -14.16 -43.63 27.01
CA THR A 791 -15.51 -43.57 27.60
C THR A 791 -16.25 -44.90 27.41
N SER A 792 -15.75 -45.99 28.01
CA SER A 792 -16.58 -47.17 28.26
C SER A 792 -17.48 -46.91 29.46
N GLU A 793 -18.79 -47.05 29.31
CA GLU A 793 -19.79 -46.93 30.38
C GLU A 793 -19.33 -47.68 31.66
N PRO A 794 -19.56 -47.13 32.87
CA PRO A 794 -19.40 -47.92 34.07
C PRO A 794 -20.38 -49.09 34.00
N GLN A 795 -19.85 -50.31 34.02
CA GLN A 795 -20.62 -51.55 34.14
C GLN A 795 -21.68 -51.37 35.23
N ARG A 796 -22.96 -51.41 34.83
CA ARG A 796 -24.07 -51.59 35.76
C ARG A 796 -23.94 -52.97 36.39
N ASP A 797 -23.58 -52.98 37.67
CA ASP A 797 -23.64 -54.16 38.52
C ASP A 797 -25.12 -54.52 38.78
N PRO A 798 -25.61 -55.73 38.45
CA PRO A 798 -26.99 -56.10 38.65
C PRO A 798 -27.14 -56.93 39.93
N ALA A 799 -27.25 -56.29 41.10
CA ALA A 799 -27.79 -56.94 42.31
C ALA A 799 -28.18 -55.95 43.42
N GLY A 800 -29.45 -56.00 43.87
CA GLY A 800 -29.82 -55.69 45.27
C GLY A 800 -30.86 -54.59 45.50
N ASP A 801 -32.14 -54.98 45.53
CA ASP A 801 -33.28 -54.23 46.08
C ASP A 801 -33.40 -54.41 47.63
N PRO A 802 -34.36 -53.77 48.35
CA PRO A 802 -34.36 -52.45 48.97
C PRO A 802 -34.28 -52.52 50.51
N ARG A 803 -34.02 -51.38 51.17
CA ARG A 803 -34.76 -50.89 52.38
C ARG A 803 -34.11 -49.65 53.01
N HIS A 804 -35.00 -48.80 53.54
CA HIS A 804 -34.82 -47.70 54.50
C HIS A 804 -34.48 -46.28 53.99
N ARG A 805 -35.55 -45.46 53.94
CA ARG A 805 -35.55 -44.06 54.44
C ARG A 805 -35.58 -44.08 55.99
N PRO A 806 -35.03 -43.09 56.72
CA PRO A 806 -35.75 -41.82 56.92
C PRO A 806 -34.92 -40.51 57.09
N ALA A 807 -35.54 -39.42 56.62
CA ALA A 807 -35.80 -38.12 57.28
C ALA A 807 -34.68 -37.17 57.78
N ALA A 808 -34.80 -35.92 57.29
CA ALA A 808 -35.01 -34.65 58.03
C ALA A 808 -33.83 -33.71 58.41
N GLN A 809 -34.02 -32.46 57.94
CA GLN A 809 -33.87 -31.16 58.65
C GLN A 809 -32.48 -30.53 58.87
N GLY A 810 -32.39 -29.22 58.56
CA GLY A 810 -31.47 -28.32 59.28
C GLY A 810 -30.95 -27.05 58.58
N ALA A 811 -31.83 -26.05 58.42
CA ALA A 811 -31.61 -24.58 58.45
C ALA A 811 -30.21 -23.92 58.29
N ILE A 812 -30.15 -23.01 57.30
CA ILE A 812 -29.85 -21.56 57.37
C ILE A 812 -28.88 -21.06 58.48
N LYS A 813 -27.79 -20.39 58.06
CA LYS A 813 -27.44 -19.03 58.54
C LYS A 813 -26.44 -18.29 57.63
N ARG A 814 -26.89 -17.15 57.11
CA ARG A 814 -26.08 -16.06 56.54
C ARG A 814 -25.32 -15.34 57.66
N ARG A 815 -24.14 -14.76 57.34
CA ARG A 815 -23.71 -13.46 57.87
C ARG A 815 -22.94 -12.66 56.81
N ARG A 816 -23.39 -11.43 56.61
CA ARG A 816 -22.77 -10.28 55.92
C ARG A 816 -22.14 -9.36 57.00
N ALA A 817 -21.06 -8.69 56.65
CA ALA A 817 -20.66 -7.31 57.05
C ALA A 817 -19.50 -6.93 56.09
N VAL A 818 -19.51 -5.89 55.23
CA VAL A 818 -19.81 -4.45 55.30
C VAL A 818 -18.74 -3.61 56.02
N GLY A 819 -18.19 -2.61 55.30
CA GLY A 819 -17.56 -1.37 55.81
C GLY A 819 -16.07 -1.25 55.49
N SER A 820 -15.65 -0.55 54.41
CA SER A 820 -15.39 0.92 54.31
C SER A 820 -14.02 1.34 54.88
N ALA A 821 -13.27 2.33 54.40
CA ALA A 821 -13.16 3.11 53.17
C ALA A 821 -12.04 4.18 53.41
N VAL A 822 -11.66 4.86 52.32
CA VAL A 822 -11.27 6.29 52.19
C VAL A 822 -9.80 6.80 52.34
N VAL A 823 -9.49 7.70 51.37
CA VAL A 823 -8.57 8.87 51.24
C VAL A 823 -7.08 8.56 51.06
N SER A 824 -6.33 9.10 50.08
CA SER A 824 -6.45 10.33 49.25
C SER A 824 -6.04 10.10 47.80
#